data_AF-A0A538NM95-F1
#
_entry.id   AF-A0A538NM95-F1
#
_cell.length_a   1.000
_cell.length_b   1.000
_cell.length_c   1.000
_cell.angle_alpha   90.00
_cell.angle_beta   90.00
_cell.angle_gamma   90.00
#
_symmetry.space_group_name_H-M   'P 1'
#
loop_
_entity.id
_entity.type
_entity.pdbx_description
1 polymer ?
#
loop_
_entity_poly.entity_id
_entity_poly.type
_entity_poly.pdbx_seq_one_letter_code
_entity_poly.pdbx_strand_id
1 'polypeptide(L)'
;MPRLRAWFSRLIGLFQKNKRDAEMSEEMQAHLDLLIERNIAAGMLPHEARNAALRQFGGVEQVKEIAREQRVWRWADEFLQDLRFGARMLFRNPGFSILAILCLTLGIGTNAAALSWIEGILIRPYPLVAHQDRMVALGGTTRGVTGGHGLSYPDFLDLEKNSTLFESFIIDKITGTTLSVGDRAERATGGIVSANYFDALGVRPILGRGFRPEEGTGRNAHPVTVISYLTWQDRYKGDPEIIGKTQYLNGVQHTIIGVAPEKFHGTFIGYSFNFWVPTSMQETFDSTGYKLEDRGAQWIESYAFLKPGVTRQQAQPELSAIAERLENDYPQTNRGQGFELWPLWKTPFNAVGNLSPTLAITTGVAFFVLLIACANVSNLLLARSLIRRHEMTMRLALGAGRRRLIKQLFTEGLLLSLIAAAGGIMVAYWCRNALVLVSPTRIPGITIDYPGQLDRRVLALSVAICIGSTMLFALVPAIQASHVDLSGALKSEGGSVVGGSGRSRLRSVLVFVQVALSFVLIAGTGLLLRSLVQMQNSDPGFSTRNVVVSAADLFSAGYKPDRAKVFYEQLLERVRALPGVQSATLEGVRPFSYADYSSAPLEIEGYQPPRNEQVAADYNQVGEEYFATIGIPIVAGREFTRNDDENAPPVAIVNEMMAAKYWPGKDPVGQRLKVKDKWMEIVGVAKNAHYRTKLEQPTPFFYVPVRQNFLVQNGFIIRTPSVCSSKSIA
;
A
#
# COMPACT_ATOMS: atom_id res chain seq x y z
N MET A 1 40.61 6.72 -23.85
CA MET A 1 40.43 5.25 -23.71
C MET A 1 41.63 4.41 -23.19
N PRO A 2 42.86 4.91 -22.94
CA PRO A 2 43.98 4.04 -22.50
C PRO A 2 43.85 3.50 -21.07
N ARG A 3 43.11 4.18 -20.18
CA ARG A 3 42.85 3.74 -18.79
C ARG A 3 41.94 2.50 -18.72
N LEU A 4 41.00 2.34 -19.64
CA LEU A 4 40.07 1.18 -19.71
C LEU A 4 40.75 -0.08 -20.26
N ARG A 5 41.61 0.06 -21.29
CA ARG A 5 42.45 -1.05 -21.78
C ARG A 5 43.48 -1.50 -20.75
N ALA A 6 44.08 -0.58 -20.01
CA ALA A 6 44.95 -0.92 -18.89
C ALA A 6 44.19 -1.62 -17.76
N TRP A 7 42.92 -1.25 -17.50
CA TRP A 7 42.08 -1.91 -16.50
C TRP A 7 41.68 -3.33 -16.93
N PHE A 8 41.31 -3.54 -18.20
CA PHE A 8 40.99 -4.86 -18.75
C PHE A 8 42.21 -5.79 -18.86
N SER A 9 43.37 -5.30 -19.31
CA SER A 9 44.60 -6.10 -19.36
C SER A 9 45.11 -6.46 -17.96
N ARG A 10 44.83 -5.61 -16.96
CA ARG A 10 45.12 -5.88 -15.54
C ARG A 10 44.11 -6.86 -14.91
N LEU A 11 42.85 -6.87 -15.33
CA LEU A 11 41.83 -7.87 -14.96
C LEU A 11 42.15 -9.27 -15.52
N ILE A 12 42.59 -9.34 -16.77
CA ILE A 12 43.05 -10.60 -17.40
C ILE A 12 44.30 -11.15 -16.69
N GLY A 13 45.14 -10.26 -16.14
CA GLY A 13 46.31 -10.61 -15.34
C GLY A 13 46.03 -11.43 -14.07
N LEU A 14 44.81 -11.37 -13.52
CA LEU A 14 44.38 -12.19 -12.37
C LEU A 14 44.25 -13.69 -12.71
N PHE A 15 44.04 -14.03 -13.98
CA PHE A 15 43.89 -15.41 -14.44
C PHE A 15 45.20 -16.02 -14.98
N GLN A 16 46.28 -15.23 -15.11
CA GLN A 16 47.57 -15.65 -15.68
C GLN A 16 48.74 -15.51 -14.68
N LYS A 17 48.49 -15.79 -13.40
CA LYS A 17 49.49 -15.68 -12.32
C LYS A 17 50.79 -16.43 -12.62
N ASN A 18 50.69 -17.66 -13.10
CA ASN A 18 51.87 -18.50 -13.39
C ASN A 18 52.71 -17.96 -14.56
N LYS A 19 52.07 -17.33 -15.55
CA LYS A 19 52.76 -16.80 -16.73
C LYS A 19 53.57 -15.54 -16.39
N ARG A 20 53.02 -14.64 -15.57
CA ARG A 20 53.72 -13.42 -15.14
C ARG A 20 54.78 -13.66 -14.08
N ASP A 21 54.58 -14.64 -13.20
CA ASP A 21 55.63 -15.07 -12.26
C ASP A 21 56.80 -15.75 -13.00
N ALA A 22 56.53 -16.43 -14.12
CA ALA A 22 57.56 -16.95 -15.02
C ALA A 22 58.28 -15.81 -15.77
N GLU A 23 57.55 -14.89 -16.42
CA GLU A 23 58.13 -13.72 -17.12
C GLU A 23 58.99 -12.86 -16.18
N MET A 24 58.55 -12.64 -14.94
CA MET A 24 59.32 -11.87 -13.94
C MET A 24 60.56 -12.64 -13.46
N SER A 25 60.47 -13.98 -13.35
CA SER A 25 61.65 -14.80 -13.03
C SER A 25 62.66 -14.77 -14.19
N GLU A 26 62.17 -14.78 -15.42
CA GLU A 26 62.96 -14.71 -16.65
C GLU A 26 63.63 -13.33 -16.80
N GLU A 27 62.92 -12.25 -16.52
CA GLU A 27 63.46 -10.87 -16.54
C GLU A 27 64.52 -10.64 -15.44
N MET A 28 64.30 -11.20 -14.24
CA MET A 28 65.29 -11.15 -13.15
C MET A 28 66.52 -12.01 -13.45
N GLN A 29 66.34 -13.17 -14.07
CA GLN A 29 67.44 -14.03 -14.52
C GLN A 29 68.27 -13.31 -15.59
N ALA A 30 67.60 -12.70 -16.58
CA ALA A 30 68.26 -11.93 -17.63
C ALA A 30 69.05 -10.73 -17.08
N HIS A 31 68.54 -10.05 -16.05
CA HIS A 31 69.27 -8.96 -15.40
C HIS A 31 70.48 -9.45 -14.61
N LEU A 32 70.37 -10.62 -13.96
CA LEU A 32 71.49 -11.26 -13.29
C LEU A 32 72.57 -11.66 -14.30
N ASP A 33 72.18 -12.26 -15.42
CA ASP A 33 73.08 -12.70 -16.49
C ASP A 33 73.81 -11.50 -17.13
N LEU A 34 73.12 -10.39 -17.38
CA LEU A 34 73.72 -9.13 -17.84
C LEU A 34 74.76 -8.56 -16.87
N LEU A 35 74.51 -8.64 -15.56
CA LEU A 35 75.48 -8.21 -14.54
C LEU A 35 76.71 -9.12 -14.51
N ILE A 36 76.50 -10.44 -14.71
CA ILE A 36 77.59 -11.41 -14.81
C ILE A 36 78.45 -11.12 -16.04
N GLU A 37 77.83 -10.94 -17.21
CA GLU A 37 78.53 -10.60 -18.46
C GLU A 37 79.30 -9.28 -18.35
N ARG A 38 78.71 -8.26 -17.75
CA ARG A 38 79.37 -6.97 -17.53
C ARG A 38 80.58 -7.09 -16.60
N ASN A 39 80.49 -7.90 -15.54
CA ASN A 39 81.60 -8.13 -14.62
C ASN A 39 82.72 -8.97 -15.27
N ILE A 40 82.38 -9.92 -16.14
CA ILE A 40 83.35 -10.65 -16.96
C ILE A 40 84.04 -9.71 -17.96
N ALA A 41 83.28 -8.84 -18.64
CA ALA A 41 83.82 -7.84 -19.56
C ALA A 41 84.72 -6.80 -18.85
N ALA A 42 84.51 -6.57 -17.55
CA ALA A 42 85.36 -5.74 -16.71
C ALA A 42 86.63 -6.48 -16.20
N GLY A 43 86.88 -7.72 -16.63
CA GLY A 43 88.10 -8.48 -16.35
C GLY A 43 88.03 -9.44 -15.16
N MET A 44 86.85 -9.68 -14.58
CA MET A 44 86.70 -10.65 -13.48
C MET A 44 86.64 -12.09 -13.98
N LEU A 45 87.19 -13.03 -13.20
CA LEU A 45 87.02 -14.46 -13.45
C LEU A 45 85.54 -14.86 -13.33
N PRO A 46 85.03 -15.82 -14.13
CA PRO A 46 83.59 -16.13 -14.21
C PRO A 46 82.92 -16.46 -12.87
N HIS A 47 83.64 -17.13 -11.96
CA HIS A 47 83.11 -17.47 -10.65
C HIS A 47 83.06 -16.26 -9.69
N GLU A 48 84.00 -15.33 -9.81
CA GLU A 48 84.02 -14.08 -9.04
C GLU A 48 82.97 -13.08 -9.56
N ALA A 49 82.81 -13.00 -10.89
CA ALA A 49 81.80 -12.18 -11.55
C ALA A 49 80.37 -12.56 -11.12
N ARG A 50 80.10 -13.87 -10.99
CA ARG A 50 78.82 -14.39 -10.48
C ARG A 50 78.57 -14.05 -9.02
N ASN A 51 79.57 -14.21 -8.17
CA ASN A 51 79.46 -13.88 -6.75
C ASN A 51 79.38 -12.36 -6.50
N ALA A 52 79.98 -11.54 -7.36
CA ALA A 52 79.83 -10.09 -7.33
C ALA A 52 78.43 -9.65 -7.81
N ALA A 53 77.93 -10.23 -8.90
CA ALA A 53 76.58 -9.97 -9.41
C ALA A 53 75.49 -10.34 -8.40
N LEU A 54 75.62 -11.50 -7.72
CA LEU A 54 74.69 -11.91 -6.66
C LEU A 54 74.73 -10.99 -5.43
N ARG A 55 75.91 -10.46 -5.06
CA ARG A 55 76.04 -9.47 -3.97
C ARG A 55 75.45 -8.11 -4.35
N GLN A 56 75.60 -7.70 -5.60
CA GLN A 56 75.10 -6.42 -6.11
C GLN A 56 73.59 -6.41 -6.36
N PHE A 57 73.03 -7.53 -6.82
CA PHE A 57 71.60 -7.67 -7.11
C PHE A 57 70.74 -7.75 -5.84
N GLY A 58 71.34 -8.17 -4.71
CA GLY A 58 70.60 -8.45 -3.47
C GLY A 58 69.81 -9.75 -3.58
N GLY A 59 69.37 -10.31 -2.43
CA GLY A 59 68.68 -11.60 -2.38
C GLY A 59 67.49 -11.66 -3.34
N VAL A 60 67.59 -12.46 -4.41
CA VAL A 60 66.58 -12.56 -5.48
C VAL A 60 65.19 -12.86 -4.92
N GLU A 61 65.10 -13.70 -3.89
CA GLU A 61 63.84 -14.05 -3.24
C GLU A 61 63.27 -12.91 -2.37
N GLN A 62 64.13 -12.09 -1.75
CA GLN A 62 63.68 -10.89 -1.03
C GLN A 62 63.14 -9.82 -1.98
N VAL A 63 63.77 -9.63 -3.14
CA VAL A 63 63.28 -8.69 -4.16
C VAL A 63 61.97 -9.21 -4.78
N LYS A 64 61.83 -10.53 -5.00
CA LYS A 64 60.54 -11.13 -5.39
C LYS A 64 59.46 -10.96 -4.32
N GLU A 65 59.80 -11.08 -3.04
CA GLU A 65 58.87 -10.83 -1.93
C GLU A 65 58.42 -9.36 -1.88
N ILE A 66 59.34 -8.41 -1.97
CA ILE A 66 59.04 -6.97 -1.96
C ILE A 66 58.20 -6.59 -3.20
N ALA A 67 58.51 -7.13 -4.37
CA ALA A 67 57.72 -6.93 -5.59
C ALA A 67 56.32 -7.56 -5.50
N ARG A 68 56.17 -8.67 -4.78
CA ARG A 68 54.87 -9.28 -4.46
C ARG A 68 54.10 -8.46 -3.42
N GLU A 69 54.77 -7.84 -2.46
CA GLU A 69 54.18 -6.97 -1.44
C GLU A 69 53.70 -5.62 -1.98
N GLN A 70 54.38 -5.05 -2.98
CA GLN A 70 53.99 -3.79 -3.64
C GLN A 70 52.77 -3.92 -4.58
N ARG A 71 52.25 -5.12 -4.82
CA ARG A 71 51.03 -5.31 -5.64
C ARG A 71 49.77 -4.88 -4.86
N VAL A 72 49.23 -3.72 -5.23
CA VAL A 72 47.94 -3.14 -4.80
C VAL A 72 46.73 -4.10 -4.91
N TRP A 73 46.85 -5.24 -5.62
CA TRP A 73 45.77 -6.21 -5.88
C TRP A 73 45.86 -7.54 -5.11
N ARG A 74 46.82 -7.72 -4.19
CA ARG A 74 46.86 -8.91 -3.29
C ARG A 74 45.54 -9.10 -2.56
N TRP A 75 44.88 -8.01 -2.18
CA TRP A 75 43.55 -8.03 -1.56
C TRP A 75 42.47 -8.68 -2.45
N ALA A 76 42.53 -8.51 -3.77
CA ALA A 76 41.56 -9.05 -4.73
C ALA A 76 41.79 -10.54 -5.02
N ASP A 77 43.05 -10.97 -5.20
CA ASP A 77 43.40 -12.39 -5.33
C ASP A 77 43.02 -13.17 -4.07
N GLU A 78 43.33 -12.61 -2.90
CA GLU A 78 42.91 -13.16 -1.62
C GLU A 78 41.38 -13.25 -1.52
N PHE A 79 40.66 -12.21 -1.96
CA PHE A 79 39.19 -12.19 -1.94
C PHE A 79 38.57 -13.24 -2.88
N LEU A 80 39.13 -13.43 -4.08
CA LEU A 80 38.71 -14.47 -5.03
C LEU A 80 38.98 -15.88 -4.51
N GLN A 81 40.12 -16.09 -3.85
CA GLN A 81 40.42 -17.34 -3.17
C GLN A 81 39.44 -17.62 -2.04
N ASP A 82 39.14 -16.60 -1.23
CA ASP A 82 38.21 -16.70 -0.12
C ASP A 82 36.77 -16.98 -0.61
N LEU A 83 36.35 -16.37 -1.72
CA LEU A 83 35.07 -16.66 -2.40
C LEU A 83 34.97 -18.10 -2.89
N ARG A 84 35.98 -18.60 -3.62
CA ARG A 84 36.02 -19.99 -4.10
C ARG A 84 36.03 -20.99 -2.94
N PHE A 85 36.79 -20.67 -1.90
CA PHE A 85 36.82 -21.48 -0.69
C PHE A 85 35.47 -21.50 0.00
N GLY A 86 34.81 -20.34 0.16
CA GLY A 86 33.49 -20.22 0.75
C GLY A 86 32.44 -21.01 -0.02
N ALA A 87 32.42 -20.90 -1.34
CA ALA A 87 31.53 -21.67 -2.20
C ALA A 87 31.72 -23.19 -2.00
N ARG A 88 32.97 -23.67 -2.00
CA ARG A 88 33.29 -25.08 -1.74
C ARG A 88 32.83 -25.53 -0.35
N MET A 89 32.95 -24.66 0.66
CA MET A 89 32.50 -24.94 2.02
C MET A 89 30.97 -25.00 2.17
N LEU A 90 30.21 -24.23 1.36
CA LEU A 90 28.75 -24.35 1.29
C LEU A 90 28.35 -25.72 0.74
N PHE A 91 28.93 -26.15 -0.37
CA PHE A 91 28.61 -27.46 -0.98
C PHE A 91 29.00 -28.66 -0.10
N ARG A 92 30.07 -28.53 0.71
CA ARG A 92 30.54 -29.60 1.58
C ARG A 92 29.66 -29.81 2.83
N ASN A 93 28.84 -28.82 3.21
CA ASN A 93 27.95 -28.89 4.37
C ASN A 93 26.51 -28.49 4.00
N PRO A 94 25.83 -29.28 3.14
CA PRO A 94 24.58 -28.88 2.51
C PRO A 94 23.46 -28.61 3.52
N GLY A 95 23.35 -29.40 4.60
CA GLY A 95 22.29 -29.22 5.61
C GLY A 95 22.35 -27.85 6.30
N PHE A 96 23.54 -27.42 6.72
CA PHE A 96 23.77 -26.08 7.29
C PHE A 96 23.43 -24.98 6.27
N SER A 97 23.96 -25.13 5.05
CA SER A 97 23.83 -24.11 4.01
C SER A 97 22.38 -23.94 3.56
N ILE A 98 21.65 -25.03 3.33
CA ILE A 98 20.24 -25.00 2.95
C ILE A 98 19.42 -24.33 4.06
N LEU A 99 19.58 -24.74 5.32
CA LEU A 99 18.78 -24.21 6.42
C LEU A 99 19.06 -22.73 6.69
N ALA A 100 20.33 -22.31 6.61
CA ALA A 100 20.70 -20.90 6.74
C ALA A 100 20.19 -20.06 5.57
N ILE A 101 20.28 -20.56 4.33
CA ILE A 101 19.76 -19.87 3.13
C ILE A 101 18.25 -19.74 3.20
N LEU A 102 17.51 -20.79 3.57
CA LEU A 102 16.05 -20.75 3.68
C LEU A 102 15.58 -19.76 4.75
N CYS A 103 16.17 -19.81 5.95
CA CYS A 103 15.84 -18.87 7.03
C CYS A 103 16.05 -17.41 6.61
N LEU A 104 17.20 -17.09 6.02
CA LEU A 104 17.48 -15.73 5.54
C LEU A 104 16.58 -15.36 4.37
N THR A 105 16.35 -16.26 3.42
CA THR A 105 15.47 -16.04 2.27
C THR A 105 14.07 -15.62 2.72
N LEU A 106 13.48 -16.32 3.70
CA LEU A 106 12.16 -15.99 4.25
C LEU A 106 12.17 -14.68 5.04
N GLY A 107 13.19 -14.43 5.86
CA GLY A 107 13.34 -13.18 6.60
C GLY A 107 13.48 -11.97 5.68
N ILE A 108 14.32 -12.07 4.65
CA ILE A 108 14.54 -11.02 3.65
C ILE A 108 13.28 -10.81 2.83
N GLY A 109 12.71 -11.88 2.28
CA GLY A 109 11.58 -11.80 1.36
C GLY A 109 10.34 -11.19 2.01
N THR A 110 10.03 -11.61 3.25
CA THR A 110 8.89 -11.06 4.00
C THR A 110 9.08 -9.58 4.32
N ASN A 111 10.28 -9.14 4.72
CA ASN A 111 10.54 -7.71 4.96
C ASN A 111 10.52 -6.88 3.69
N ALA A 112 11.14 -7.37 2.62
CA ALA A 112 11.13 -6.71 1.33
C ALA A 112 9.70 -6.57 0.79
N ALA A 113 8.84 -7.59 0.95
CA ALA A 113 7.43 -7.52 0.60
C ALA A 113 6.67 -6.49 1.44
N ALA A 114 6.80 -6.54 2.77
CA ALA A 114 6.11 -5.61 3.68
C ALA A 114 6.51 -4.15 3.42
N LEU A 115 7.80 -3.87 3.25
CA LEU A 115 8.31 -2.54 2.92
C LEU A 115 7.85 -2.08 1.53
N SER A 116 7.79 -2.99 0.55
CA SER A 116 7.27 -2.66 -0.79
C SER A 116 5.78 -2.30 -0.75
N TRP A 117 4.98 -2.95 0.10
CA TRP A 117 3.58 -2.59 0.30
C TRP A 117 3.42 -1.25 1.02
N ILE A 118 4.22 -0.96 2.03
CA ILE A 118 4.22 0.38 2.67
C ILE A 118 4.60 1.46 1.65
N GLU A 119 5.68 1.26 0.89
CA GLU A 119 6.09 2.23 -0.11
C GLU A 119 5.00 2.41 -1.16
N GLY A 120 4.46 1.30 -1.67
CA GLY A 120 3.43 1.30 -2.72
C GLY A 120 2.09 1.87 -2.27
N ILE A 121 1.66 1.67 -1.03
CA ILE A 121 0.32 2.07 -0.56
C ILE A 121 0.34 3.39 0.22
N LEU A 122 1.36 3.63 1.04
CA LEU A 122 1.40 4.79 1.96
C LEU A 122 2.31 5.92 1.48
N ILE A 123 3.46 5.61 0.87
CA ILE A 123 4.47 6.63 0.56
C ILE A 123 4.33 7.15 -0.87
N ARG A 124 4.20 6.25 -1.84
CA ARG A 124 4.05 6.54 -3.27
C ARG A 124 2.85 5.81 -3.88
N PRO A 125 1.62 6.11 -3.43
CA PRO A 125 0.42 5.47 -3.94
C PRO A 125 0.10 5.67 -5.43
N TYR A 126 0.67 6.67 -6.09
CA TYR A 126 0.26 7.06 -7.44
C TYR A 126 1.43 7.01 -8.42
N PRO A 127 1.62 5.85 -9.10
CA PRO A 127 2.62 5.74 -10.16
C PRO A 127 2.40 6.82 -11.24
N LEU A 128 3.50 7.34 -11.79
CA LEU A 128 3.54 8.41 -12.81
C LEU A 128 3.11 9.82 -12.38
N VAL A 129 2.54 10.01 -11.18
CA VAL A 129 2.19 11.35 -10.71
C VAL A 129 3.44 12.14 -10.35
N ALA A 130 3.59 13.32 -10.96
CA ALA A 130 4.66 14.26 -10.69
C ALA A 130 4.44 14.94 -9.33
N HIS A 131 5.53 15.30 -8.66
CA HIS A 131 5.51 16.09 -7.41
C HIS A 131 4.59 15.55 -6.30
N GLN A 132 4.43 14.21 -6.24
CA GLN A 132 3.57 13.55 -5.25
C GLN A 132 3.98 13.87 -3.80
N ASP A 133 5.24 14.22 -3.56
CA ASP A 133 5.75 14.67 -2.26
C ASP A 133 5.10 15.97 -1.75
N ARG A 134 4.52 16.77 -2.65
CA ARG A 134 3.82 18.03 -2.36
C ARG A 134 2.29 17.91 -2.49
N MET A 135 1.80 16.73 -2.87
CA MET A 135 0.38 16.44 -3.03
C MET A 135 -0.23 16.07 -1.67
N VAL A 136 -1.35 16.68 -1.34
CA VAL A 136 -2.05 16.50 -0.06
C VAL A 136 -3.54 16.32 -0.31
N ALA A 137 -4.20 15.50 0.51
CA ALA A 137 -5.66 15.38 0.45
C ALA A 137 -6.29 16.56 1.19
N LEU A 138 -7.29 17.17 0.56
CA LEU A 138 -8.01 18.33 1.07
C LEU A 138 -9.49 17.98 1.15
N GLY A 139 -10.04 18.06 2.34
CA GLY A 139 -11.44 17.74 2.61
C GLY A 139 -12.03 18.68 3.65
N GLY A 140 -13.35 18.67 3.72
CA GLY A 140 -14.08 19.46 4.70
C GLY A 140 -14.06 18.79 6.07
N THR A 141 -14.25 19.59 7.10
CA THR A 141 -14.46 19.14 8.48
C THR A 141 -15.70 19.81 9.05
N THR A 142 -16.36 19.15 9.99
CA THR A 142 -17.49 19.74 10.73
C THR A 142 -17.11 19.88 12.20
N ARG A 143 -17.31 21.06 12.78
CA ARG A 143 -17.02 21.34 14.19
C ARG A 143 -17.77 20.35 15.08
N GLY A 144 -17.03 19.63 15.93
CA GLY A 144 -17.59 18.63 16.85
C GLY A 144 -17.79 17.23 16.24
N VAL A 145 -17.48 17.04 14.95
CA VAL A 145 -17.48 15.73 14.29
C VAL A 145 -16.05 15.32 14.00
N THR A 146 -15.71 14.06 14.28
CA THR A 146 -14.40 13.51 13.96
C THR A 146 -14.39 12.93 12.54
N GLY A 147 -13.33 13.23 11.79
CA GLY A 147 -13.17 12.78 10.40
C GLY A 147 -13.37 13.89 9.38
N GLY A 148 -12.87 13.66 8.17
CA GLY A 148 -13.06 14.55 7.02
C GLY A 148 -14.19 14.06 6.12
N HIS A 149 -14.79 14.98 5.36
CA HIS A 149 -15.80 14.71 4.33
C HIS A 149 -15.46 15.44 3.02
N GLY A 150 -16.30 15.27 2.01
CA GLY A 150 -16.13 15.93 0.71
C GLY A 150 -16.36 17.44 0.78
N LEU A 151 -15.88 18.17 -0.22
CA LEU A 151 -16.11 19.60 -0.38
C LEU A 151 -17.33 19.85 -1.28
N SER A 152 -17.88 21.06 -1.23
CA SER A 152 -18.77 21.54 -2.29
C SER A 152 -17.98 22.12 -3.45
N TYR A 153 -18.55 22.11 -4.66
CA TYR A 153 -17.90 22.71 -5.84
C TYR A 153 -17.68 24.23 -5.68
N PRO A 154 -18.64 25.01 -5.13
CA PRO A 154 -18.40 26.42 -4.84
C PRO A 154 -17.27 26.65 -3.83
N ASP A 155 -17.19 25.87 -2.74
CA ASP A 155 -16.09 26.00 -1.76
C ASP A 155 -14.73 25.65 -2.39
N PHE A 156 -14.68 24.63 -3.25
CA PHE A 156 -13.49 24.27 -4.00
C PHE A 156 -12.99 25.44 -4.87
N LEU A 157 -13.88 26.11 -5.59
CA LEU A 157 -13.53 27.28 -6.40
C LEU A 157 -13.06 28.46 -5.55
N ASP A 158 -13.68 28.68 -4.39
CA ASP A 158 -13.24 29.70 -3.44
C ASP A 158 -11.83 29.41 -2.91
N LEU A 159 -11.51 28.15 -2.64
CA LEU A 159 -10.18 27.72 -2.24
C LEU A 159 -9.17 27.92 -3.38
N GLU A 160 -9.49 27.49 -4.60
CA GLU A 160 -8.63 27.66 -5.76
C GLU A 160 -8.31 29.13 -6.04
N LYS A 161 -9.31 30.01 -5.93
CA LYS A 161 -9.17 31.45 -6.22
C LYS A 161 -8.44 32.24 -5.13
N ASN A 162 -8.63 31.89 -3.86
CA ASN A 162 -8.16 32.70 -2.74
C ASN A 162 -6.90 32.16 -2.06
N SER A 163 -6.42 30.98 -2.46
CA SER A 163 -5.22 30.37 -1.90
C SER A 163 -3.95 30.80 -2.64
N THR A 164 -2.91 31.11 -1.88
CA THR A 164 -1.64 31.65 -2.38
C THR A 164 -0.47 30.70 -2.14
N LEU A 165 -0.55 29.80 -1.14
CA LEU A 165 0.51 28.82 -0.83
C LEU A 165 0.42 27.53 -1.66
N PHE A 166 -0.58 27.42 -2.52
CA PHE A 166 -0.87 26.25 -3.33
C PHE A 166 -0.53 26.53 -4.81
N GLU A 167 -0.09 25.50 -5.52
CA GLU A 167 0.23 25.52 -6.94
C GLU A 167 -1.00 25.19 -7.79
N SER A 168 -1.78 24.20 -7.37
CA SER A 168 -3.03 23.80 -8.02
C SER A 168 -3.91 22.96 -7.08
N PHE A 169 -5.19 22.86 -7.43
CA PHE A 169 -6.17 21.99 -6.81
C PHE A 169 -6.78 21.09 -7.88
N ILE A 170 -7.11 19.84 -7.51
CA ILE A 170 -7.76 18.88 -8.41
C ILE A 170 -8.92 18.20 -7.71
N ILE A 171 -9.89 17.78 -8.53
CA ILE A 171 -11.04 16.97 -8.12
C ILE A 171 -10.83 15.55 -8.64
N ASP A 172 -11.11 14.54 -7.82
CA ASP A 172 -11.13 13.15 -8.22
C ASP A 172 -12.23 12.37 -7.49
N LYS A 173 -13.45 12.37 -8.02
CA LYS A 173 -14.55 11.59 -7.46
C LYS A 173 -14.74 10.29 -8.22
N ILE A 174 -14.60 9.16 -7.54
CA ILE A 174 -14.92 7.84 -8.12
C ILE A 174 -16.40 7.75 -8.52
N THR A 175 -16.65 7.21 -9.71
CA THR A 175 -17.99 6.96 -10.24
C THR A 175 -18.07 5.60 -10.94
N GLY A 176 -19.28 5.06 -11.07
CA GLY A 176 -19.56 3.83 -11.79
C GLY A 176 -20.69 4.03 -12.79
N THR A 177 -20.57 3.43 -13.97
CA THR A 177 -21.52 3.59 -15.08
C THR A 177 -21.60 2.31 -15.90
N THR A 178 -22.57 2.26 -16.83
CA THR A 178 -22.56 1.29 -17.92
C THR A 178 -21.85 1.88 -19.14
N LEU A 179 -20.73 1.28 -19.53
CA LEU A 179 -20.01 1.56 -20.76
C LEU A 179 -20.54 0.70 -21.90
N SER A 180 -21.10 1.35 -22.93
CA SER A 180 -21.66 0.68 -24.10
C SER A 180 -20.94 1.05 -25.39
N VAL A 181 -20.56 0.04 -26.17
CA VAL A 181 -19.96 0.18 -27.51
C VAL A 181 -20.58 -0.87 -28.43
N GLY A 182 -21.32 -0.43 -29.45
CA GLY A 182 -22.16 -1.33 -30.26
C GLY A 182 -23.13 -2.11 -29.37
N ASP A 183 -23.17 -3.42 -29.53
CA ASP A 183 -24.09 -4.32 -28.79
C ASP A 183 -23.57 -4.79 -27.43
N ARG A 184 -22.40 -4.29 -26.99
CA ARG A 184 -21.76 -4.72 -25.73
C ARG A 184 -21.79 -3.62 -24.67
N ALA A 185 -22.63 -3.83 -23.66
CA ALA A 185 -22.70 -3.04 -22.43
C ALA A 185 -22.00 -3.78 -21.28
N GLU A 186 -21.10 -3.11 -20.57
CA GLU A 186 -20.49 -3.61 -19.33
C GLU A 186 -20.46 -2.54 -18.26
N ARG A 187 -20.39 -2.94 -16.99
CA ARG A 187 -20.13 -2.00 -15.90
C ARG A 187 -18.70 -1.49 -16.03
N ALA A 188 -18.48 -0.21 -15.82
CA ALA A 188 -17.17 0.42 -15.83
C ALA A 188 -17.06 1.39 -14.65
N THR A 189 -15.87 1.49 -14.10
CA THR A 189 -15.55 2.44 -13.02
C THR A 189 -14.69 3.55 -13.58
N GLY A 190 -14.93 4.79 -13.18
CA GLY A 190 -14.18 5.94 -13.67
C GLY A 190 -14.06 7.03 -12.62
N GLY A 191 -13.47 8.16 -13.02
CA GLY A 191 -13.36 9.35 -12.18
C GLY A 191 -14.05 10.56 -12.83
N ILE A 192 -14.83 11.29 -12.05
CA ILE A 192 -15.23 12.68 -12.36
C ILE A 192 -14.08 13.55 -11.86
N VAL A 193 -13.40 14.22 -12.78
CA VAL A 193 -12.17 14.97 -12.48
C VAL A 193 -12.23 16.42 -12.94
N SER A 194 -11.46 17.28 -12.29
CA SER A 194 -11.29 18.67 -12.73
C SER A 194 -10.60 18.74 -14.10
N ALA A 195 -10.82 19.80 -14.86
CA ALA A 195 -10.23 19.94 -16.20
C ALA A 195 -8.69 19.92 -16.17
N ASN A 196 -8.07 20.48 -15.13
CA ASN A 196 -6.62 20.50 -14.95
C ASN A 196 -6.03 19.18 -14.42
N TYR A 197 -6.83 18.12 -14.20
CA TYR A 197 -6.41 16.90 -13.50
C TYR A 197 -5.13 16.27 -14.06
N PHE A 198 -5.08 16.01 -15.37
CA PHE A 198 -3.92 15.38 -16.01
C PHE A 198 -2.67 16.28 -15.97
N ASP A 199 -2.85 17.59 -16.18
CA ASP A 199 -1.75 18.56 -16.19
C ASP A 199 -1.17 18.76 -14.78
N ALA A 200 -2.02 18.91 -13.77
CA ALA A 200 -1.61 19.04 -12.37
C ALA A 200 -0.90 17.79 -11.85
N LEU A 201 -1.33 16.60 -12.28
CA LEU A 201 -0.64 15.34 -11.98
C LEU A 201 0.64 15.13 -12.80
N GLY A 202 0.89 15.95 -13.81
CA GLY A 202 1.99 15.75 -14.76
C GLY A 202 1.85 14.50 -15.62
N VAL A 203 0.64 13.94 -15.74
CA VAL A 203 0.33 12.73 -16.50
C VAL A 203 -0.06 13.10 -17.92
N ARG A 204 0.75 12.70 -18.90
CA ARG A 204 0.49 12.98 -20.32
C ARG A 204 -0.17 11.76 -20.97
N PRO A 205 -1.35 11.90 -21.59
CA PRO A 205 -1.96 10.85 -22.42
C PRO A 205 -1.00 10.37 -23.51
N ILE A 206 -0.98 9.06 -23.78
CA ILE A 206 -0.14 8.45 -24.82
C ILE A 206 -0.66 8.71 -26.23
N LEU A 207 -1.98 8.93 -26.35
CA LEU A 207 -2.68 9.33 -27.56
C LEU A 207 -3.64 10.46 -27.21
N GLY A 208 -3.81 11.41 -28.13
CA GLY A 208 -4.73 12.54 -27.96
C GLY A 208 -4.26 13.55 -26.90
N ARG A 209 -5.18 13.96 -26.03
CA ARG A 209 -4.96 15.03 -25.04
C ARG A 209 -5.76 14.81 -23.75
N GLY A 210 -5.42 15.56 -22.71
CA GLY A 210 -6.25 15.74 -21.52
C GLY A 210 -7.41 16.72 -21.76
N PHE A 211 -8.11 17.06 -20.69
CA PHE A 211 -9.21 18.03 -20.73
C PHE A 211 -8.69 19.46 -20.86
N ARG A 212 -9.48 20.32 -21.50
CA ARG A 212 -9.25 21.77 -21.54
C ARG A 212 -10.05 22.48 -20.46
N PRO A 213 -9.63 23.67 -19.99
CA PRO A 213 -10.32 24.40 -18.93
C PRO A 213 -11.82 24.60 -19.19
N GLU A 214 -12.20 24.95 -20.42
CA GLU A 214 -13.59 25.14 -20.82
C GLU A 214 -14.45 23.86 -20.67
N GLU A 215 -13.84 22.68 -20.86
CA GLU A 215 -14.51 21.38 -20.76
C GLU A 215 -14.88 21.02 -19.31
N GLY A 216 -14.27 21.68 -18.31
CA GLY A 216 -14.60 21.51 -16.89
C GLY A 216 -15.81 22.31 -16.42
N THR A 217 -16.35 23.20 -17.26
CA THR A 217 -17.41 24.16 -16.91
C THR A 217 -18.66 23.98 -17.77
N GLY A 218 -19.79 24.50 -17.28
CA GLY A 218 -21.09 24.37 -17.95
C GLY A 218 -21.79 23.04 -17.67
N ARG A 219 -23.12 23.07 -17.60
CA ARG A 219 -23.94 21.90 -17.25
C ARG A 219 -24.01 20.92 -18.42
N ASN A 220 -23.34 19.76 -18.30
CA ASN A 220 -23.23 18.71 -19.33
C ASN A 220 -22.78 19.25 -20.71
N ALA A 221 -22.00 20.33 -20.73
CA ALA A 221 -21.69 21.07 -21.96
C ALA A 221 -20.70 20.33 -22.89
N HIS A 222 -19.84 19.48 -22.32
CA HIS A 222 -18.72 18.87 -23.02
C HIS A 222 -18.63 17.36 -22.72
N PRO A 223 -19.39 16.51 -23.45
CA PRO A 223 -19.36 15.05 -23.28
C PRO A 223 -18.09 14.47 -23.92
N VAL A 224 -16.95 14.68 -23.26
CA VAL A 224 -15.64 14.16 -23.65
C VAL A 224 -15.11 13.21 -22.58
N THR A 225 -14.27 12.25 -22.99
CA THR A 225 -13.70 11.27 -22.07
C THR A 225 -12.26 10.92 -22.43
N VAL A 226 -11.45 10.68 -21.40
CA VAL A 226 -10.15 10.02 -21.53
C VAL A 226 -10.33 8.57 -21.08
N ILE A 227 -9.85 7.61 -21.86
CA ILE A 227 -9.95 6.18 -21.52
C ILE A 227 -8.63 5.66 -20.97
N SER A 228 -8.67 4.62 -20.13
CA SER A 228 -7.45 3.98 -19.65
C SER A 228 -6.81 3.10 -20.72
N TYR A 229 -5.51 2.85 -20.57
CA TYR A 229 -4.78 1.96 -21.45
C TYR A 229 -5.40 0.55 -21.52
N LEU A 230 -5.87 0.04 -20.38
CA LEU A 230 -6.52 -1.27 -20.31
C LEU A 230 -7.82 -1.29 -21.11
N THR A 231 -8.67 -0.27 -20.95
CA THR A 231 -9.89 -0.12 -21.76
C THR A 231 -9.54 -0.06 -23.26
N TRP A 232 -8.52 0.70 -23.63
CA TRP A 232 -8.06 0.80 -25.01
C TRP A 232 -7.59 -0.56 -25.60
N GLN A 233 -6.81 -1.33 -24.84
CA GLN A 233 -6.32 -2.65 -25.26
C GLN A 233 -7.43 -3.71 -25.28
N ASP A 234 -8.19 -3.85 -24.20
CA ASP A 234 -9.14 -4.94 -24.04
C ASP A 234 -10.37 -4.77 -24.94
N ARG A 235 -10.93 -3.55 -24.98
CA ARG A 235 -12.17 -3.23 -25.69
C ARG A 235 -11.94 -2.77 -27.12
N TYR A 236 -10.97 -1.88 -27.32
CA TYR A 236 -10.68 -1.30 -28.64
C TYR A 236 -9.52 -1.97 -29.37
N LYS A 237 -8.98 -3.08 -28.83
CA LYS A 237 -7.90 -3.87 -29.45
C LYS A 237 -6.66 -3.06 -29.79
N GLY A 238 -6.41 -1.98 -29.06
CA GLY A 238 -5.26 -1.10 -29.28
C GLY A 238 -5.35 -0.27 -30.56
N ASP A 239 -6.56 0.06 -31.03
CA ASP A 239 -6.76 0.85 -32.25
C ASP A 239 -6.11 2.25 -32.16
N PRO A 240 -5.11 2.57 -33.00
CA PRO A 240 -4.43 3.87 -32.95
C PRO A 240 -5.32 5.04 -33.41
N GLU A 241 -6.41 4.79 -34.12
CA GLU A 241 -7.37 5.80 -34.58
C GLU A 241 -8.53 6.02 -33.59
N ILE A 242 -8.35 5.65 -32.32
CA ILE A 242 -9.40 5.74 -31.30
C ILE A 242 -9.81 7.19 -30.97
N ILE A 243 -8.93 8.16 -31.19
CA ILE A 243 -9.19 9.57 -30.89
C ILE A 243 -10.26 10.12 -31.83
N GLY A 244 -11.31 10.73 -31.27
CA GLY A 244 -12.47 11.23 -32.00
C GLY A 244 -13.59 10.19 -32.16
N LYS A 245 -13.35 8.91 -31.87
CA LYS A 245 -14.43 7.91 -31.79
C LYS A 245 -15.29 8.14 -30.56
N THR A 246 -16.51 7.61 -30.58
CA THR A 246 -17.48 7.83 -29.51
C THR A 246 -17.85 6.54 -28.80
N GLN A 247 -18.16 6.66 -27.52
CA GLN A 247 -18.71 5.59 -26.68
C GLN A 247 -19.90 6.11 -25.88
N TYR A 248 -20.81 5.23 -25.46
CA TYR A 248 -21.92 5.63 -24.61
C TYR A 248 -21.58 5.36 -23.14
N LEU A 249 -21.72 6.38 -22.31
CA LEU A 249 -21.63 6.31 -20.85
C LEU A 249 -22.95 6.84 -20.30
N ASN A 250 -23.69 6.04 -19.53
CA ASN A 250 -25.05 6.38 -19.05
C ASN A 250 -26.01 6.88 -20.16
N GLY A 251 -25.93 6.26 -21.35
CA GLY A 251 -26.76 6.65 -22.49
C GLY A 251 -26.35 7.97 -23.17
N VAL A 252 -25.35 8.68 -22.65
CA VAL A 252 -24.81 9.90 -23.25
C VAL A 252 -23.59 9.56 -24.09
N GLN A 253 -23.60 10.00 -25.35
CA GLN A 253 -22.49 9.80 -26.28
C GLN A 253 -21.30 10.69 -25.88
N HIS A 254 -20.20 10.06 -25.50
CA HIS A 254 -18.94 10.72 -25.15
C HIS A 254 -17.90 10.54 -26.25
N THR A 255 -17.19 11.61 -26.59
CA THR A 255 -16.07 11.56 -27.54
C THR A 255 -14.77 11.22 -26.82
N ILE A 256 -14.04 10.22 -27.31
CA ILE A 256 -12.74 9.82 -26.78
C ILE A 256 -11.69 10.83 -27.25
N ILE A 257 -11.13 11.60 -26.32
CA ILE A 257 -10.16 12.67 -26.63
C ILE A 257 -8.72 12.29 -26.24
N GLY A 258 -8.53 11.22 -25.47
CA GLY A 258 -7.22 10.77 -25.06
C GLY A 258 -7.20 9.35 -24.50
N VAL A 259 -6.00 8.76 -24.48
CA VAL A 259 -5.71 7.47 -23.84
C VAL A 259 -4.65 7.67 -22.76
N ALA A 260 -4.97 7.34 -21.51
CA ALA A 260 -4.03 7.46 -20.41
C ALA A 260 -2.87 6.43 -20.51
N PRO A 261 -1.69 6.73 -19.93
CA PRO A 261 -0.56 5.80 -19.94
C PRO A 261 -0.85 4.46 -19.26
N GLU A 262 -0.15 3.39 -19.68
CA GLU A 262 -0.30 2.02 -19.14
C GLU A 262 -0.20 1.95 -17.62
N LYS A 263 0.71 2.70 -17.00
CA LYS A 263 0.93 2.65 -15.55
C LYS A 263 0.05 3.61 -14.75
N PHE A 264 -0.82 4.36 -15.41
CA PHE A 264 -1.72 5.31 -14.76
C PHE A 264 -3.10 4.70 -14.59
N HIS A 265 -3.47 4.44 -13.33
CA HIS A 265 -4.74 3.78 -12.98
C HIS A 265 -5.76 4.72 -12.32
N GLY A 266 -5.41 6.00 -12.16
CA GLY A 266 -6.19 6.99 -11.41
C GLY A 266 -5.55 7.33 -10.06
N THR A 267 -6.16 8.25 -9.33
CA THR A 267 -5.73 8.70 -8.00
C THR A 267 -6.55 8.11 -6.86
N PHE A 268 -7.30 7.04 -7.16
CA PHE A 268 -8.06 6.27 -6.18
C PHE A 268 -7.40 4.91 -5.88
N ILE A 269 -6.87 4.75 -4.67
CA ILE A 269 -6.09 3.54 -4.32
C ILE A 269 -7.01 2.33 -4.16
N GLY A 270 -6.66 1.23 -4.83
CA GLY A 270 -7.43 -0.02 -4.81
C GLY A 270 -8.49 -0.14 -5.92
N TYR A 271 -8.65 0.89 -6.76
CA TYR A 271 -9.45 0.82 -7.98
C TYR A 271 -8.61 1.30 -9.17
N SER A 272 -8.75 0.64 -10.32
CA SER A 272 -8.22 1.14 -11.58
C SER A 272 -9.36 1.63 -12.43
N PHE A 273 -9.30 2.89 -12.85
CA PHE A 273 -10.33 3.51 -13.64
C PHE A 273 -10.27 3.07 -15.09
N ASN A 274 -11.44 2.85 -15.68
CA ASN A 274 -11.63 2.56 -17.09
C ASN A 274 -11.67 3.84 -17.93
N PHE A 275 -12.13 4.95 -17.33
CA PHE A 275 -12.29 6.24 -17.99
C PHE A 275 -12.25 7.41 -16.98
N TRP A 276 -12.08 8.62 -17.52
CA TRP A 276 -12.23 9.89 -16.80
C TRP A 276 -13.18 10.79 -17.58
N VAL A 277 -13.97 11.59 -16.87
CA VAL A 277 -14.88 12.61 -17.42
C VAL A 277 -14.71 13.93 -16.65
N PRO A 278 -14.95 15.09 -17.28
CA PRO A 278 -14.80 16.37 -16.61
C PRO A 278 -15.95 16.63 -15.61
N THR A 279 -15.71 17.49 -14.63
CA THR A 279 -16.69 17.92 -13.61
C THR A 279 -18.00 18.46 -14.18
N SER A 280 -17.97 19.07 -15.37
CA SER A 280 -19.14 19.52 -16.12
C SER A 280 -20.19 18.42 -16.36
N MET A 281 -19.75 17.16 -16.38
CA MET A 281 -20.60 15.98 -16.60
C MET A 281 -21.17 15.39 -15.30
N GLN A 282 -20.98 16.02 -14.13
CA GLN A 282 -21.38 15.48 -12.82
C GLN A 282 -22.82 14.93 -12.81
N GLU A 283 -23.78 15.68 -13.34
CA GLU A 283 -25.19 15.29 -13.38
C GLU A 283 -25.44 14.02 -14.21
N THR A 284 -24.64 13.75 -15.24
CA THR A 284 -24.75 12.53 -16.05
C THR A 284 -24.36 11.28 -15.28
N PHE A 285 -23.55 11.43 -14.23
CA PHE A 285 -22.98 10.32 -13.44
C PHE A 285 -23.50 10.29 -11.99
N ASP A 286 -24.43 11.17 -11.64
CA ASP A 286 -24.99 11.30 -10.30
C ASP A 286 -26.51 11.53 -10.38
N SER A 287 -27.27 10.55 -9.90
CA SER A 287 -28.73 10.55 -9.95
C SER A 287 -29.41 11.50 -8.96
N THR A 288 -28.64 12.16 -8.09
CA THR A 288 -29.16 13.06 -7.05
C THR A 288 -29.28 14.52 -7.49
N GLY A 289 -28.98 14.80 -8.76
CA GLY A 289 -29.18 16.10 -9.40
C GLY A 289 -27.89 16.88 -9.64
N TYR A 290 -28.06 18.12 -10.13
CA TYR A 290 -26.96 19.01 -10.47
C TYR A 290 -26.40 19.71 -9.22
N LYS A 291 -25.10 19.53 -8.95
CA LYS A 291 -24.44 19.94 -7.70
C LYS A 291 -23.33 20.98 -7.86
N LEU A 292 -23.00 21.41 -9.08
CA LEU A 292 -21.91 22.38 -9.28
C LEU A 292 -22.24 23.77 -8.71
N GLU A 293 -23.51 24.10 -8.56
CA GLU A 293 -23.97 25.38 -7.99
C GLU A 293 -24.48 25.26 -6.54
N ASP A 294 -24.56 24.03 -6.00
CA ASP A 294 -25.07 23.77 -4.66
C ASP A 294 -23.93 23.74 -3.64
N ARG A 295 -23.79 24.83 -2.86
CA ARG A 295 -22.79 24.93 -1.78
C ARG A 295 -23.07 23.97 -0.62
N GLY A 296 -24.29 23.46 -0.47
CA GLY A 296 -24.64 22.44 0.51
C GLY A 296 -24.26 21.01 0.08
N ALA A 297 -23.93 20.79 -1.19
CA ALA A 297 -23.60 19.47 -1.72
C ALA A 297 -22.11 19.14 -1.55
N GLN A 298 -21.77 18.43 -0.47
CA GLN A 298 -20.40 18.03 -0.12
C GLN A 298 -19.97 16.71 -0.78
N TRP A 299 -19.79 16.72 -2.11
CA TRP A 299 -19.55 15.49 -2.90
C TRP A 299 -18.12 15.36 -3.45
N ILE A 300 -17.31 16.42 -3.38
CA ILE A 300 -15.99 16.47 -4.01
C ILE A 300 -14.93 15.85 -3.12
N GLU A 301 -14.19 14.91 -3.69
CA GLU A 301 -12.91 14.44 -3.16
C GLU A 301 -11.82 15.29 -3.83
N SER A 302 -11.07 16.05 -3.03
CA SER A 302 -10.12 17.05 -3.54
C SER A 302 -8.68 16.76 -3.09
N TYR A 303 -7.74 17.08 -3.96
CA TYR A 303 -6.32 17.09 -3.66
C TYR A 303 -5.71 18.43 -4.02
N ALA A 304 -4.72 18.86 -3.25
CA ALA A 304 -4.03 20.11 -3.47
C ALA A 304 -2.52 19.87 -3.61
N PHE A 305 -1.87 20.67 -4.44
CA PHE A 305 -0.42 20.67 -4.61
C PHE A 305 0.16 21.89 -3.90
N LEU A 306 1.00 21.67 -2.90
CA LEU A 306 1.68 22.75 -2.18
C LEU A 306 2.81 23.33 -3.04
N LYS A 307 3.05 24.65 -2.97
CA LYS A 307 4.22 25.27 -3.61
C LYS A 307 5.53 24.67 -3.08
N PRO A 308 6.63 24.73 -3.86
CA PRO A 308 7.92 24.18 -3.43
C PRO A 308 8.38 24.79 -2.09
N GLY A 309 8.73 23.94 -1.12
CA GLY A 309 9.19 24.36 0.20
C GLY A 309 8.09 24.69 1.22
N VAL A 310 6.81 24.67 0.82
CA VAL A 310 5.68 24.87 1.75
C VAL A 310 5.30 23.55 2.43
N THR A 311 5.15 23.59 3.74
CA THR A 311 4.68 22.44 4.53
C THR A 311 3.17 22.52 4.81
N ARG A 312 2.53 21.37 5.06
CA ARG A 312 1.11 21.32 5.46
C ARG A 312 0.79 22.21 6.66
N GLN A 313 1.71 22.27 7.63
CA GLN A 313 1.54 23.09 8.84
C GLN A 313 1.55 24.59 8.54
N GLN A 314 2.27 25.02 7.49
CA GLN A 314 2.29 26.42 7.05
C GLN A 314 1.07 26.78 6.19
N ALA A 315 0.52 25.82 5.44
CA ALA A 315 -0.64 26.03 4.58
C ALA A 315 -1.99 25.93 5.32
N GLN A 316 -2.06 25.16 6.42
CA GLN A 316 -3.29 24.97 7.19
C GLN A 316 -3.93 26.29 7.71
N PRO A 317 -3.16 27.27 8.23
CA PRO A 317 -3.74 28.54 8.67
C PRO A 317 -4.42 29.35 7.55
N GLU A 318 -3.90 29.29 6.32
CA GLU A 318 -4.52 29.96 5.17
C GLU A 318 -5.91 29.38 4.88
N LEU A 319 -6.04 28.05 4.90
CA LEU A 319 -7.32 27.38 4.74
C LEU A 319 -8.30 27.67 5.88
N SER A 320 -7.80 27.73 7.12
CA SER A 320 -8.61 28.09 8.29
C SER A 320 -9.17 29.50 8.18
N ALA A 321 -8.37 30.47 7.69
CA ALA A 321 -8.83 31.83 7.44
C ALA A 321 -9.90 31.90 6.34
N ILE A 322 -9.74 31.11 5.25
CA ILE A 322 -10.76 31.02 4.20
C ILE A 322 -12.04 30.39 4.75
N ALA A 323 -11.95 29.33 5.56
CA ALA A 323 -13.11 28.70 6.19
C ALA A 323 -13.88 29.69 7.09
N GLU A 324 -13.18 30.46 7.92
CA GLU A 324 -13.79 31.48 8.78
C GLU A 324 -14.50 32.57 7.97
N ARG A 325 -13.90 32.99 6.84
CA ARG A 325 -14.55 33.93 5.92
C ARG A 325 -15.81 33.32 5.29
N LEU A 326 -15.74 32.07 4.80
CA LEU A 326 -16.90 31.39 4.22
C LEU A 326 -18.01 31.12 5.24
N GLU A 327 -17.69 30.85 6.50
CA GLU A 327 -18.67 30.75 7.59
C GLU A 327 -19.44 32.07 7.78
N ASN A 328 -18.79 33.22 7.62
CA ASN A 328 -19.42 34.55 7.69
C ASN A 328 -20.21 34.90 6.42
N ASP A 329 -19.67 34.60 5.24
CA ASP A 329 -20.29 34.93 3.95
C ASP A 329 -21.49 34.02 3.64
N TYR A 330 -21.42 32.75 4.04
CA TYR A 330 -22.42 31.71 3.77
C TYR A 330 -22.83 30.94 5.03
N PRO A 331 -23.44 31.59 6.03
CA PRO A 331 -23.73 30.97 7.33
C PRO A 331 -24.75 29.83 7.26
N GLN A 332 -25.53 29.71 6.19
CA GLN A 332 -26.50 28.62 6.04
C GLN A 332 -25.84 27.28 5.67
N THR A 333 -24.74 27.32 4.91
CA THR A 333 -24.05 26.12 4.40
C THR A 333 -22.72 25.85 5.09
N ASN A 334 -22.00 26.90 5.50
CA ASN A 334 -20.61 26.81 5.97
C ASN A 334 -20.45 27.04 7.47
N ARG A 335 -21.54 27.22 8.22
CA ARG A 335 -21.45 27.38 9.68
C ARG A 335 -20.89 26.14 10.34
N GLY A 336 -19.83 26.31 11.13
CA GLY A 336 -19.09 25.21 11.74
C GLY A 336 -18.34 24.32 10.76
N GLN A 337 -18.29 24.65 9.47
CA GLN A 337 -17.52 23.91 8.47
C GLN A 337 -16.08 24.45 8.41
N GLY A 338 -15.12 23.54 8.29
CA GLY A 338 -13.71 23.83 8.17
C GLY A 338 -13.06 23.05 7.04
N PHE A 339 -11.75 23.25 6.86
CA PHE A 339 -10.94 22.49 5.91
C PHE A 339 -9.69 21.96 6.61
N GLU A 340 -9.27 20.76 6.27
CA GLU A 340 -8.05 20.16 6.82
C GLU A 340 -7.20 19.50 5.73
N LEU A 341 -5.88 19.53 5.92
CA LEU A 341 -4.89 18.90 5.04
C LEU A 341 -4.40 17.57 5.59
N TRP A 342 -4.81 16.48 4.95
CA TRP A 342 -4.34 15.15 5.26
C TRP A 342 -3.15 14.75 4.40
N PRO A 343 -2.17 14.02 4.98
CA PRO A 343 -1.22 13.32 4.14
C PRO A 343 -1.95 12.24 3.34
N LEU A 344 -1.45 11.89 2.15
CA LEU A 344 -2.12 10.94 1.25
C LEU A 344 -2.46 9.59 1.91
N TRP A 345 -1.61 9.11 2.82
CA TRP A 345 -1.83 7.86 3.56
C TRP A 345 -2.89 7.92 4.66
N LYS A 346 -3.39 9.11 5.02
CA LYS A 346 -4.53 9.32 5.94
C LYS A 346 -5.68 10.05 5.25
N THR A 347 -5.76 10.01 3.93
CA THR A 347 -6.86 10.63 3.21
C THR A 347 -8.21 10.09 3.71
N PRO A 348 -9.23 10.94 3.91
CA PRO A 348 -10.57 10.50 4.30
C PRO A 348 -11.34 9.86 3.14
N PHE A 349 -10.87 9.99 1.90
CA PHE A 349 -11.61 9.61 0.69
C PHE A 349 -11.49 8.15 0.31
N ASN A 350 -10.43 7.46 0.75
CA ASN A 350 -10.22 6.06 0.41
C ASN A 350 -9.85 5.22 1.64
N ALA A 351 -9.90 3.89 1.47
CA ALA A 351 -9.69 2.96 2.58
C ALA A 351 -8.21 2.86 3.04
N VAL A 352 -7.29 3.66 2.50
CA VAL A 352 -5.86 3.55 2.84
C VAL A 352 -5.55 3.98 4.26
N GLY A 353 -6.27 4.98 4.78
CA GLY A 353 -6.19 5.34 6.20
C GLY A 353 -6.46 4.14 7.11
N ASN A 354 -7.43 3.29 6.73
CA ASN A 354 -7.81 2.09 7.48
C ASN A 354 -6.80 0.94 7.36
N LEU A 355 -5.97 0.92 6.30
CA LEU A 355 -4.92 -0.10 6.11
C LEU A 355 -3.64 0.21 6.89
N SER A 356 -3.43 1.45 7.30
CA SER A 356 -2.20 1.87 8.00
C SER A 356 -1.86 1.03 9.24
N PRO A 357 -2.80 0.73 10.16
CA PRO A 357 -2.51 -0.13 11.32
C PRO A 357 -2.12 -1.56 10.91
N THR A 358 -2.82 -2.14 9.93
CA THR A 358 -2.54 -3.50 9.43
C THR A 358 -1.16 -3.58 8.78
N LEU A 359 -0.78 -2.57 7.99
CA LEU A 359 0.56 -2.50 7.38
C LEU A 359 1.67 -2.29 8.43
N ALA A 360 1.40 -1.51 9.47
CA ALA A 360 2.33 -1.34 10.59
C ALA A 360 2.56 -2.66 11.35
N ILE A 361 1.49 -3.39 11.66
CA ILE A 361 1.56 -4.71 12.28
C ILE A 361 2.32 -5.69 11.39
N THR A 362 2.00 -5.73 10.09
CA THR A 362 2.68 -6.59 9.11
C THR A 362 4.18 -6.33 9.08
N THR A 363 4.59 -5.06 9.15
CA THR A 363 6.01 -4.67 9.18
C THR A 363 6.69 -5.04 10.48
N GLY A 364 6.01 -4.88 11.62
CA GLY A 364 6.51 -5.35 12.92
C GLY A 364 6.72 -6.86 12.94
N VAL A 365 5.77 -7.63 12.40
CA VAL A 365 5.88 -9.09 12.25
C VAL A 365 7.06 -9.46 11.34
N ALA A 366 7.16 -8.83 10.16
CA ALA A 366 8.27 -9.06 9.24
C ALA A 366 9.62 -8.80 9.93
N PHE A 367 9.74 -7.70 10.66
CA PHE A 367 10.96 -7.35 11.38
C PHE A 367 11.35 -8.41 12.43
N PHE A 368 10.39 -8.90 13.23
CA PHE A 368 10.66 -9.99 14.16
C PHE A 368 11.08 -11.29 13.48
N VAL A 369 10.47 -11.63 12.34
CA VAL A 369 10.87 -12.80 11.54
C VAL A 369 12.32 -12.66 11.06
N LEU A 370 12.77 -11.47 10.66
CA LEU A 370 14.17 -11.22 10.30
C LEU A 370 15.11 -11.37 11.50
N LEU A 371 14.73 -10.86 12.67
CA LEU A 371 15.54 -11.04 13.89
C LEU A 371 15.70 -12.52 14.26
N ILE A 372 14.63 -13.30 14.16
CA ILE A 372 14.65 -14.76 14.39
C ILE A 372 15.54 -15.45 13.35
N ALA A 373 15.44 -15.08 12.07
CA ALA A 373 16.29 -15.63 11.01
C ALA A 373 17.78 -15.32 11.27
N CYS A 374 18.10 -14.09 11.67
CA CYS A 374 19.46 -13.69 12.02
C CYS A 374 19.99 -14.43 13.26
N ALA A 375 19.17 -14.60 14.30
CA ALA A 375 19.53 -15.37 15.49
C ALA A 375 19.78 -16.85 15.15
N ASN A 376 18.95 -17.44 14.29
CA ASN A 376 19.13 -18.81 13.78
C ASN A 376 20.48 -18.96 13.06
N VAL A 377 20.78 -18.07 12.13
CA VAL A 377 22.04 -18.10 11.38
C VAL A 377 23.24 -17.90 12.31
N SER A 378 23.13 -17.02 13.29
CA SER A 378 24.17 -16.81 14.32
C SER A 378 24.44 -18.09 15.09
N ASN A 379 23.39 -18.76 15.57
CA ASN A 379 23.49 -20.00 16.31
C ASN A 379 24.12 -21.12 15.47
N LEU A 380 23.77 -21.20 14.19
CA LEU A 380 24.35 -22.17 13.27
C LEU A 380 25.84 -21.87 12.98
N LEU A 381 26.20 -20.60 12.77
CA LEU A 381 27.59 -20.17 12.56
C LEU A 381 28.45 -20.40 13.82
N LEU A 382 27.90 -20.12 15.01
CA LEU A 382 28.51 -20.43 16.29
C LEU A 382 28.76 -21.94 16.44
N ALA A 383 27.75 -22.77 16.20
CA ALA A 383 27.88 -24.23 16.24
C ALA A 383 28.94 -24.76 15.27
N ARG A 384 28.98 -24.22 14.04
CA ARG A 384 29.97 -24.58 13.02
C ARG A 384 31.39 -24.14 13.40
N SER A 385 31.54 -22.98 14.02
CA SER A 385 32.84 -22.49 14.50
C SER A 385 33.46 -23.40 15.57
N LEU A 386 32.62 -24.04 16.39
CA LEU A 386 33.05 -25.00 17.41
C LEU A 386 33.57 -26.29 16.78
N ILE A 387 32.88 -26.81 15.75
CA ILE A 387 33.32 -28.00 15.00
C ILE A 387 34.63 -27.71 14.24
N ARG A 388 34.80 -26.50 13.71
CA ARG A 388 36.00 -26.07 12.99
C ARG A 388 37.11 -25.49 13.89
N ARG A 389 36.95 -25.62 15.22
CA ARG A 389 37.89 -25.01 16.19
C ARG A 389 39.30 -25.55 16.02
N HIS A 390 39.46 -26.86 15.84
CA HIS A 390 40.78 -27.49 15.70
C HIS A 390 41.50 -27.00 14.42
N GLU A 391 40.78 -26.89 13.30
CA GLU A 391 41.28 -26.33 12.03
C GLU A 391 41.78 -24.89 12.21
N MET A 392 41.01 -24.04 12.91
CA MET A 392 41.37 -22.64 13.11
C MET A 392 42.57 -22.46 14.06
N THR A 393 42.63 -23.24 15.14
CA THR A 393 43.77 -23.23 16.08
C THR A 393 45.05 -23.70 15.40
N MET A 394 44.99 -24.75 14.57
CA MET A 394 46.14 -25.21 13.77
C MET A 394 46.66 -24.13 12.82
N ARG A 395 45.76 -23.38 12.15
CA ARG A 395 46.16 -22.27 11.27
C ARG A 395 46.82 -21.11 12.03
N LEU A 396 46.30 -20.78 13.22
CA LEU A 396 46.93 -19.78 14.09
C LEU A 396 48.32 -20.22 14.55
N ALA A 397 48.47 -21.50 14.92
CA ALA A 397 49.76 -22.09 15.31
C ALA A 397 50.79 -22.10 14.16
N LEU A 398 50.32 -22.27 12.91
CA LEU A 398 51.15 -22.18 11.70
C LEU A 398 51.43 -20.72 11.24
N GLY A 399 51.06 -19.71 12.03
CA GLY A 399 51.39 -18.30 11.76
C GLY A 399 50.35 -17.52 10.94
N ALA A 400 49.14 -18.05 10.72
CA ALA A 400 48.09 -17.28 10.05
C ALA A 400 47.63 -16.08 10.90
N GLY A 401 47.68 -14.87 10.34
CA GLY A 401 47.23 -13.67 11.05
C GLY A 401 45.72 -13.68 11.35
N ARG A 402 45.32 -13.19 12.54
CA ARG A 402 43.89 -13.13 12.98
C ARG A 402 42.97 -12.42 11.98
N ARG A 403 43.47 -11.39 11.30
CA ARG A 403 42.74 -10.67 10.23
C ARG A 403 42.37 -11.57 9.04
N ARG A 404 43.20 -12.55 8.69
CA ARG A 404 42.94 -13.50 7.59
C ARG A 404 41.75 -14.41 7.91
N LEU A 405 41.66 -14.89 9.15
CA LEU A 405 40.55 -15.73 9.61
C LEU A 405 39.22 -14.97 9.66
N ILE A 406 39.24 -13.73 10.17
CA ILE A 406 38.06 -12.87 10.18
C ILE A 406 37.60 -12.57 8.74
N LYS A 407 38.53 -12.22 7.84
CA LYS A 407 38.23 -11.98 6.41
C LYS A 407 37.58 -13.20 5.76
N GLN A 408 38.11 -14.40 6.02
CA GLN A 408 37.56 -15.64 5.47
C GLN A 408 36.12 -15.91 5.97
N LEU A 409 35.88 -15.85 7.28
CA LEU A 409 34.53 -16.07 7.85
C LEU A 409 33.52 -15.04 7.34
N PHE A 410 33.98 -13.80 7.17
CA PHE A 410 33.18 -12.72 6.61
C PHE A 410 32.82 -12.97 5.13
N THR A 411 33.76 -13.46 4.32
CA THR A 411 33.46 -13.83 2.92
C THR A 411 32.51 -15.02 2.81
N GLU A 412 32.61 -16.01 3.72
CA GLU A 412 31.67 -17.14 3.79
C GLU A 412 30.24 -16.65 4.12
N GLY A 413 30.11 -15.74 5.10
CA GLY A 413 28.84 -15.12 5.48
C GLY A 413 28.25 -14.25 4.37
N LEU A 414 29.08 -13.42 3.73
CA LEU A 414 28.67 -12.56 2.63
C LEU A 414 28.10 -13.35 1.45
N LEU A 415 28.77 -14.45 1.07
CA LEU A 415 28.31 -15.30 -0.02
C LEU A 415 26.94 -15.94 0.31
N LEU A 416 26.76 -16.37 1.55
CA LEU A 416 25.50 -16.94 2.02
C LEU A 416 24.37 -15.90 2.03
N SER A 417 24.64 -14.68 2.49
CA SER A 417 23.69 -13.55 2.44
C SER A 417 23.31 -13.17 1.02
N LEU A 418 24.24 -13.19 0.05
CA LEU A 418 23.96 -12.86 -1.34
C LEU A 418 23.02 -13.90 -1.98
N ILE A 419 23.24 -15.19 -1.73
CA ILE A 419 22.36 -16.26 -2.22
C ILE A 419 20.97 -16.13 -1.57
N ALA A 420 20.92 -15.90 -0.27
CA ALA A 420 19.65 -15.70 0.43
C ALA A 420 18.93 -14.42 -0.02
N ALA A 421 19.64 -13.35 -0.35
CA ALA A 421 19.05 -12.13 -0.89
C ALA A 421 18.40 -12.38 -2.26
N ALA A 422 19.05 -13.13 -3.15
CA ALA A 422 18.44 -13.53 -4.42
C ALA A 422 17.17 -14.35 -4.22
N GLY A 423 17.19 -15.32 -3.31
CA GLY A 423 16.00 -16.08 -2.91
C GLY A 423 14.91 -15.18 -2.30
N GLY A 424 15.30 -14.24 -1.44
CA GLY A 424 14.39 -13.31 -0.78
C GLY A 424 13.68 -12.38 -1.77
N ILE A 425 14.37 -11.92 -2.82
CA ILE A 425 13.74 -11.16 -3.91
C ILE A 425 12.64 -12.00 -4.58
N MET A 426 12.89 -13.29 -4.81
CA MET A 426 11.91 -14.19 -5.42
C MET A 426 10.70 -14.42 -4.51
N VAL A 427 10.92 -14.60 -3.21
CA VAL A 427 9.84 -14.68 -2.20
C VAL A 427 9.04 -13.38 -2.14
N ALA A 428 9.70 -12.22 -2.14
CA ALA A 428 9.01 -10.93 -2.13
C ALA A 428 8.12 -10.74 -3.36
N TYR A 429 8.61 -11.12 -4.54
CA TYR A 429 7.83 -11.10 -5.78
C TYR A 429 6.64 -12.07 -5.72
N TRP A 430 6.83 -13.26 -5.14
CA TRP A 430 5.75 -14.23 -4.99
C TRP A 430 4.68 -13.76 -3.99
N CYS A 431 5.07 -13.26 -2.82
CA CYS A 431 4.15 -12.70 -1.81
C CYS A 431 3.31 -11.54 -2.38
N ARG A 432 3.93 -10.67 -3.19
CA ARG A 432 3.23 -9.60 -3.91
C ARG A 432 2.11 -10.17 -4.78
N ASN A 433 2.41 -11.15 -5.61
CA ASN A 433 1.44 -11.68 -6.58
C ASN A 433 0.40 -12.59 -5.90
N ALA A 434 0.77 -13.28 -4.81
CA ALA A 434 -0.13 -14.11 -4.03
C ALA A 434 -1.26 -13.28 -3.39
N LEU A 435 -0.99 -12.05 -2.97
CA LEU A 435 -2.01 -11.15 -2.43
C LEU A 435 -3.12 -10.84 -3.46
N VAL A 436 -2.74 -10.68 -4.74
CA VAL A 436 -3.68 -10.47 -5.86
C VAL A 436 -4.57 -11.70 -6.08
N LEU A 437 -4.07 -12.91 -5.82
CA LEU A 437 -4.82 -14.16 -5.96
C LEU A 437 -5.81 -14.42 -4.81
N VAL A 438 -5.58 -13.83 -3.64
CA VAL A 438 -6.44 -13.98 -2.45
C VAL A 438 -7.51 -12.87 -2.37
N SER A 439 -7.33 -11.77 -3.11
CA SER A 439 -8.36 -10.74 -3.25
C SER A 439 -9.59 -11.33 -3.96
N PRO A 440 -10.83 -11.09 -3.45
CA PRO A 440 -12.04 -11.64 -4.06
C PRO A 440 -12.12 -11.29 -5.54
N THR A 441 -12.52 -12.29 -6.33
CA THR A 441 -12.67 -12.31 -7.79
C THR A 441 -12.99 -10.95 -8.42
N ARG A 442 -12.29 -10.65 -9.55
CA ARG A 442 -12.59 -9.55 -10.47
C ARG A 442 -14.10 -9.43 -10.66
N ILE A 443 -14.73 -8.43 -10.03
CA ILE A 443 -16.10 -8.06 -10.38
C ILE A 443 -15.99 -7.51 -11.81
N PRO A 444 -16.77 -8.04 -12.78
CA PRO A 444 -16.74 -7.51 -14.15
C PRO A 444 -16.94 -5.99 -14.12
N GLY A 445 -15.96 -5.23 -14.64
CA GLY A 445 -15.99 -3.76 -14.62
C GLY A 445 -15.27 -3.05 -13.46
N ILE A 446 -14.72 -3.79 -12.49
CA ILE A 446 -13.96 -3.25 -11.36
C ILE A 446 -12.61 -3.97 -11.28
N THR A 447 -11.56 -3.29 -11.70
CA THR A 447 -10.18 -3.76 -11.55
C THR A 447 -9.61 -3.22 -10.25
N ILE A 448 -9.31 -4.10 -9.30
CA ILE A 448 -8.57 -3.77 -8.07
C ILE A 448 -7.09 -3.94 -8.38
N ASP A 449 -6.34 -2.85 -8.41
CA ASP A 449 -4.88 -2.89 -8.48
C ASP A 449 -4.27 -2.31 -7.21
N TYR A 450 -3.29 -3.02 -6.67
CA TYR A 450 -2.50 -2.55 -5.55
C TYR A 450 -1.14 -2.08 -6.08
N PRO A 451 -0.82 -0.77 -5.97
CA PRO A 451 0.50 -0.28 -6.32
C PRO A 451 1.55 -1.01 -5.48
N GLY A 452 2.48 -1.66 -6.15
CA GLY A 452 3.44 -2.54 -5.49
C GLY A 452 4.56 -2.99 -6.41
N GLN A 453 4.95 -2.16 -7.38
CA GLN A 453 6.20 -2.44 -8.10
C GLN A 453 7.33 -2.49 -7.07
N LEU A 454 8.17 -3.52 -7.11
CA LEU A 454 9.34 -3.56 -6.23
C LEU A 454 10.23 -2.36 -6.59
N ASP A 455 10.17 -1.32 -5.77
CA ASP A 455 11.07 -0.18 -5.91
C ASP A 455 12.50 -0.69 -5.67
N ARG A 456 13.39 -0.39 -6.63
CA ARG A 456 14.80 -0.78 -6.55
C ARG A 456 15.47 -0.23 -5.29
N ARG A 457 15.02 0.92 -4.77
CA ARG A 457 15.51 1.55 -3.54
C ARG A 457 15.09 0.75 -2.30
N VAL A 458 13.83 0.33 -2.23
CA VAL A 458 13.33 -0.51 -1.14
C VAL A 458 14.03 -1.86 -1.17
N LEU A 459 14.19 -2.44 -2.35
CA LEU A 459 14.94 -3.69 -2.53
C LEU A 459 16.40 -3.52 -2.10
N ALA A 460 17.07 -2.44 -2.53
CA ALA A 460 18.45 -2.15 -2.14
C ALA A 460 18.57 -1.94 -0.63
N LEU A 461 17.63 -1.22 -0.01
CA LEU A 461 17.60 -1.00 1.43
C LEU A 461 17.35 -2.31 2.19
N SER A 462 16.41 -3.15 1.74
CA SER A 462 16.15 -4.47 2.35
C SER A 462 17.36 -5.40 2.22
N VAL A 463 18.01 -5.42 1.05
CA VAL A 463 19.25 -6.17 0.84
C VAL A 463 20.37 -5.63 1.73
N ALA A 464 20.51 -4.30 1.86
CA ALA A 464 21.52 -3.67 2.71
C ALA A 464 21.30 -3.96 4.20
N ILE A 465 20.06 -3.82 4.69
CA ILE A 465 19.68 -4.16 6.07
C ILE A 465 19.96 -5.64 6.32
N CYS A 466 19.64 -6.51 5.36
CA CYS A 466 19.90 -7.93 5.53
C CYS A 466 21.39 -8.25 5.57
N ILE A 467 22.16 -7.81 4.56
CA ILE A 467 23.61 -8.01 4.51
C ILE A 467 24.24 -7.46 5.80
N GLY A 468 23.87 -6.25 6.20
CA GLY A 468 24.30 -5.63 7.45
C GLY A 468 23.94 -6.49 8.68
N SER A 469 22.71 -6.98 8.78
CA SER A 469 22.28 -7.82 9.90
C SER A 469 23.03 -9.16 9.92
N THR A 470 23.10 -9.90 8.81
CA THR A 470 23.83 -11.17 8.76
C THR A 470 25.31 -10.96 9.06
N MET A 471 25.92 -9.88 8.57
CA MET A 471 27.33 -9.57 8.86
C MET A 471 27.53 -9.24 10.34
N LEU A 472 26.67 -8.41 10.94
CA LEU A 472 26.75 -8.05 12.35
C LEU A 472 26.67 -9.30 13.23
N PHE A 473 25.75 -10.20 12.90
CA PHE A 473 25.52 -11.46 13.59
C PHE A 473 26.57 -12.55 13.30
N ALA A 474 27.21 -12.53 12.13
CA ALA A 474 28.34 -13.39 11.77
C ALA A 474 29.69 -12.91 12.33
N LEU A 475 29.82 -11.60 12.60
CA LEU A 475 31.06 -10.99 13.12
C LEU A 475 31.30 -11.38 14.58
N VAL A 476 30.23 -11.51 15.38
CA VAL A 476 30.29 -11.93 16.79
C VAL A 476 31.01 -13.28 16.97
N PRO A 477 30.63 -14.37 16.27
CA PRO A 477 31.37 -15.63 16.33
C PRO A 477 32.80 -15.53 15.77
N ALA A 478 33.03 -14.71 14.73
CA ALA A 478 34.36 -14.56 14.12
C ALA A 478 35.37 -13.88 15.06
N ILE A 479 34.95 -12.81 15.74
CA ILE A 479 35.77 -12.13 16.74
C ILE A 479 36.05 -13.08 17.91
N GLN A 480 35.03 -13.81 18.38
CA GLN A 480 35.23 -14.77 19.46
C GLN A 480 36.17 -15.91 19.06
N ALA A 481 36.05 -16.49 17.87
CA ALA A 481 36.96 -17.54 17.39
C ALA A 481 38.42 -17.05 17.26
N SER A 482 38.64 -15.75 17.07
CA SER A 482 39.99 -15.16 17.01
C SER A 482 40.65 -14.94 18.39
N HIS A 483 39.86 -14.90 19.47
CA HIS A 483 40.30 -14.80 20.87
C HIS A 483 40.45 -16.17 21.54
N VAL A 484 40.95 -17.18 20.81
CA VAL A 484 41.28 -18.48 21.41
C VAL A 484 42.67 -18.39 22.05
N ASP A 485 42.71 -18.56 23.37
CA ASP A 485 43.95 -18.65 24.13
C ASP A 485 44.69 -19.94 23.76
N LEU A 486 45.83 -19.81 23.09
CA LEU A 486 46.66 -20.92 22.59
C LEU A 486 47.17 -21.80 23.73
N SER A 487 47.34 -21.23 24.93
CA SER A 487 47.84 -21.91 26.12
C SER A 487 46.83 -22.90 26.74
N GLY A 488 45.53 -22.63 26.62
CA GLY A 488 44.46 -23.49 27.14
C GLY A 488 44.00 -24.58 26.18
N ALA A 489 44.15 -24.38 24.86
CA ALA A 489 43.68 -25.33 23.85
C ALA A 489 44.56 -26.60 23.78
N LEU A 490 45.88 -26.46 23.99
CA LEU A 490 46.83 -27.59 23.99
C LEU A 490 46.81 -28.40 25.30
N LYS A 491 46.38 -27.80 26.42
CA LYS A 491 46.24 -28.51 27.71
C LYS A 491 44.93 -29.31 27.84
N SER A 492 44.01 -29.18 26.89
CA SER A 492 42.65 -29.75 26.99
C SER A 492 42.50 -31.21 26.54
N GLU A 493 43.57 -31.90 26.14
CA GLU A 493 43.55 -33.35 25.91
C GLU A 493 43.50 -34.17 27.22
N GLY A 494 43.78 -33.55 28.38
CA GLY A 494 43.70 -34.19 29.69
C GLY A 494 42.69 -33.51 30.61
N GLY A 495 41.41 -33.93 30.54
CA GLY A 495 40.42 -33.80 31.61
C GLY A 495 40.15 -32.40 32.19
N SER A 496 39.14 -31.69 31.68
CA SER A 496 38.12 -31.00 32.50
C SER A 496 37.16 -30.16 31.63
N VAL A 497 35.86 -30.36 31.85
CA VAL A 497 34.72 -29.76 31.12
C VAL A 497 34.44 -28.30 31.54
N VAL A 498 35.28 -27.68 32.37
CA VAL A 498 34.93 -26.42 33.04
C VAL A 498 35.88 -25.29 32.61
N GLY A 499 35.63 -24.70 31.45
CA GLY A 499 36.45 -23.59 30.94
C GLY A 499 35.76 -22.69 29.90
N GLY A 500 34.43 -22.60 29.89
CA GLY A 500 33.67 -21.94 28.81
C GLY A 500 32.44 -21.13 29.22
N SER A 501 32.41 -20.55 30.44
CA SER A 501 31.22 -19.90 31.00
C SER A 501 30.70 -18.71 30.17
N GLY A 502 31.55 -17.94 29.49
CA GLY A 502 31.14 -16.82 28.65
C GLY A 502 30.50 -17.22 27.30
N ARG A 503 30.95 -18.32 26.69
CA ARG A 503 30.50 -18.77 25.35
C ARG A 503 29.21 -19.60 25.39
N SER A 504 29.01 -20.39 26.45
CA SER A 504 27.73 -21.06 26.73
C SER A 504 26.63 -20.03 27.00
N ARG A 505 26.94 -18.97 27.77
CA ARG A 505 25.99 -17.88 28.08
C ARG A 505 25.49 -17.15 26.83
N LEU A 506 26.34 -16.81 25.86
CA LEU A 506 25.88 -16.10 24.65
C LEU A 506 24.91 -16.95 23.82
N ARG A 507 25.21 -18.24 23.61
CA ARG A 507 24.29 -19.16 22.92
C ARG A 507 22.97 -19.30 23.68
N SER A 508 23.02 -19.44 25.00
CA SER A 508 21.83 -19.51 25.83
C SER A 508 20.99 -18.24 25.76
N VAL A 509 21.63 -17.05 25.73
CA VAL A 509 20.95 -15.77 25.53
C VAL A 509 20.34 -15.67 24.14
N LEU A 510 21.04 -16.06 23.08
CA LEU A 510 20.52 -16.05 21.71
C LEU A 510 19.31 -16.98 21.55
N VAL A 511 19.38 -18.18 22.13
CA VAL A 511 18.26 -19.13 22.15
C VAL A 511 17.10 -18.57 22.98
N PHE A 512 17.38 -17.97 24.14
CA PHE A 512 16.34 -17.33 24.96
C PHE A 512 15.64 -16.19 24.20
N VAL A 513 16.39 -15.29 23.56
CA VAL A 513 15.86 -14.20 22.74
C VAL A 513 15.03 -14.77 21.58
N GLN A 514 15.52 -15.79 20.89
CA GLN A 514 14.79 -16.43 19.80
C GLN A 514 13.46 -17.03 20.27
N VAL A 515 13.45 -17.76 21.40
CA VAL A 515 12.25 -18.36 21.98
C VAL A 515 11.28 -17.27 22.44
N ALA A 516 11.77 -16.21 23.09
CA ALA A 516 10.97 -15.08 23.53
C ALA A 516 10.32 -14.35 22.34
N LEU A 517 11.07 -14.05 21.28
CA LEU A 517 10.55 -13.45 20.04
C LEU A 517 9.52 -14.34 19.36
N SER A 518 9.77 -15.65 19.32
CA SER A 518 8.81 -16.62 18.76
C SER A 518 7.52 -16.66 19.58
N PHE A 519 7.61 -16.60 20.91
CA PHE A 519 6.45 -16.53 21.79
C PHE A 519 5.64 -15.25 21.56
N VAL A 520 6.30 -14.10 21.43
CA VAL A 520 5.64 -12.82 21.10
C VAL A 520 4.91 -12.90 19.76
N LEU A 521 5.54 -13.49 18.73
CA LEU A 521 4.90 -13.67 17.42
C LEU A 521 3.70 -14.63 17.47
N ILE A 522 3.80 -15.75 18.18
CA ILE A 522 2.70 -16.71 18.32
C ILE A 522 1.54 -16.08 19.10
N ALA A 523 1.83 -15.41 20.23
CA ALA A 523 0.82 -14.72 21.02
C ALA A 523 0.15 -13.58 20.22
N GLY A 524 0.95 -12.78 19.50
CA GLY A 524 0.46 -11.73 18.62
C GLY A 524 -0.41 -12.26 17.48
N THR A 525 0.03 -13.33 16.81
CA THR A 525 -0.76 -14.00 15.76
C THR A 525 -2.06 -14.56 16.32
N GLY A 526 -2.02 -15.19 17.49
CA GLY A 526 -3.22 -15.70 18.18
C GLY A 526 -4.20 -14.58 18.55
N LEU A 527 -3.70 -13.44 19.01
CA LEU A 527 -4.51 -12.26 19.30
C LEU A 527 -5.13 -11.68 18.03
N LEU A 528 -4.36 -11.55 16.95
CA LEU A 528 -4.85 -11.06 15.65
C LEU A 528 -5.92 -11.99 15.06
N LEU A 529 -5.70 -13.31 15.13
CA LEU A 529 -6.70 -14.30 14.70
C LEU A 529 -7.97 -14.20 15.55
N ARG A 530 -7.82 -14.06 16.88
CA ARG A 530 -8.96 -13.85 17.77
C ARG A 530 -9.71 -12.55 17.45
N SER A 531 -9.01 -11.45 17.22
CA SER A 531 -9.59 -10.17 16.80
C SER A 531 -10.29 -10.28 15.46
N LEU A 532 -9.72 -11.00 14.49
CA LEU A 532 -10.35 -11.24 13.20
C LEU A 532 -11.63 -12.06 13.36
N VAL A 533 -11.60 -13.14 14.14
CA VAL A 533 -12.78 -13.96 14.46
C VAL A 533 -13.83 -13.13 15.19
N GLN A 534 -13.42 -12.27 16.12
CA GLN A 534 -14.32 -11.37 16.85
C GLN A 534 -14.95 -10.33 15.92
N MET A 535 -14.19 -9.75 14.99
CA MET A 535 -14.68 -8.79 14.00
C MET A 535 -15.57 -9.45 12.93
N GLN A 536 -15.29 -10.71 12.58
CA GLN A 536 -16.16 -11.48 11.68
C GLN A 536 -17.50 -11.79 12.34
N ASN A 537 -17.48 -12.15 13.63
CA ASN A 537 -18.68 -12.53 14.39
C ASN A 537 -19.36 -11.39 15.13
N SER A 538 -18.81 -10.16 15.12
CA SER A 538 -19.46 -9.01 15.73
C SER A 538 -20.76 -8.71 14.99
N ASP A 539 -21.85 -8.64 15.73
CA ASP A 539 -23.16 -8.25 15.22
C ASP A 539 -23.12 -6.75 14.85
N PRO A 540 -23.33 -6.38 13.59
CA PRO A 540 -23.39 -4.99 13.18
C PRO A 540 -24.74 -4.31 13.50
N GLY A 541 -25.65 -4.98 14.21
CA GLY A 541 -27.00 -4.50 14.50
C GLY A 541 -28.02 -4.88 13.43
N PHE A 542 -27.64 -5.70 12.45
CA PHE A 542 -28.50 -6.22 11.38
C PHE A 542 -28.02 -7.60 10.89
N SER A 543 -28.89 -8.35 10.22
CA SER A 543 -28.57 -9.69 9.71
C SER A 543 -27.67 -9.63 8.48
N THR A 544 -26.53 -10.32 8.54
CA THR A 544 -25.65 -10.56 7.39
C THR A 544 -25.85 -11.95 6.77
N ARG A 545 -26.74 -12.76 7.34
CA ARG A 545 -27.06 -14.12 6.89
C ARG A 545 -28.42 -14.14 6.21
N ASN A 546 -28.54 -14.94 5.15
CA ASN A 546 -29.76 -15.14 4.38
C ASN A 546 -30.34 -13.83 3.81
N VAL A 547 -29.47 -12.87 3.52
CA VAL A 547 -29.83 -11.59 2.91
C VAL A 547 -29.03 -11.49 1.61
N VAL A 548 -29.75 -11.39 0.50
CA VAL A 548 -29.20 -11.15 -0.83
C VAL A 548 -29.39 -9.68 -1.15
N VAL A 549 -28.32 -9.02 -1.60
CA VAL A 549 -28.35 -7.62 -2.02
C VAL A 549 -28.12 -7.59 -3.52
N SER A 550 -28.97 -6.86 -4.22
CA SER A 550 -28.85 -6.63 -5.66
C SER A 550 -29.26 -5.20 -6.00
N ALA A 551 -28.98 -4.77 -7.22
CA ALA A 551 -29.30 -3.43 -7.69
C ALA A 551 -29.64 -3.47 -9.17
N ALA A 552 -30.57 -2.61 -9.58
CA ALA A 552 -30.87 -2.35 -10.98
C ALA A 552 -30.37 -0.94 -11.31
N ASP A 553 -29.53 -0.82 -12.34
CA ASP A 553 -28.96 0.46 -12.76
C ASP A 553 -29.88 1.17 -13.75
N LEU A 554 -31.06 1.57 -13.26
CA LEU A 554 -32.09 2.20 -14.08
C LEU A 554 -31.70 3.60 -14.55
N PHE A 555 -30.88 4.29 -13.76
CA PHE A 555 -30.36 5.61 -14.11
C PHE A 555 -29.49 5.55 -15.37
N SER A 556 -28.51 4.64 -15.39
CA SER A 556 -27.67 4.40 -16.57
C SER A 556 -28.46 3.95 -17.81
N ALA A 557 -29.59 3.26 -17.59
CA ALA A 557 -30.50 2.82 -18.64
C ALA A 557 -31.45 3.94 -19.16
N GLY A 558 -31.35 5.16 -18.62
CA GLY A 558 -32.14 6.32 -19.06
C GLY A 558 -33.60 6.31 -18.58
N TYR A 559 -33.92 5.58 -17.50
CA TYR A 559 -35.26 5.61 -16.92
C TYR A 559 -35.54 6.94 -16.23
N LYS A 560 -36.72 7.50 -16.49
CA LYS A 560 -37.25 8.66 -15.75
C LYS A 560 -37.82 8.21 -14.40
N PRO A 561 -37.88 9.10 -13.38
CA PRO A 561 -38.39 8.78 -12.04
C PRO A 561 -39.73 8.04 -12.04
N ASP A 562 -40.73 8.53 -12.78
CA ASP A 562 -42.08 7.92 -12.78
C ASP A 562 -42.08 6.49 -13.32
N ARG A 563 -41.30 6.23 -14.39
CA ARG A 563 -41.15 4.90 -14.96
C ARG A 563 -40.33 3.98 -14.05
N ALA A 564 -39.32 4.52 -13.37
CA ALA A 564 -38.50 3.79 -12.42
C ALA A 564 -39.32 3.35 -11.20
N LYS A 565 -40.22 4.21 -10.67
CA LYS A 565 -41.15 3.86 -9.59
C LYS A 565 -41.99 2.64 -9.96
N VAL A 566 -42.67 2.69 -11.10
CA VAL A 566 -43.50 1.58 -11.61
C VAL A 566 -42.67 0.30 -11.80
N PHE A 567 -41.44 0.42 -12.33
CA PHE A 567 -40.55 -0.72 -12.50
C PHE A 567 -40.18 -1.37 -11.16
N TYR A 568 -39.78 -0.60 -10.16
CA TYR A 568 -39.42 -1.14 -8.85
C TYR A 568 -40.62 -1.76 -8.13
N GLU A 569 -41.81 -1.17 -8.23
CA GLU A 569 -43.03 -1.75 -7.68
C GLU A 569 -43.31 -3.14 -8.31
N GLN A 570 -43.29 -3.23 -9.64
CA GLN A 570 -43.47 -4.51 -10.34
C GLN A 570 -42.35 -5.51 -10.06
N LEU A 571 -41.10 -5.04 -9.93
CA LEU A 571 -39.96 -5.88 -9.59
C LEU A 571 -40.13 -6.49 -8.20
N LEU A 572 -40.47 -5.69 -7.19
CA LEU A 572 -40.67 -6.17 -5.83
C LEU A 572 -41.84 -7.16 -5.76
N GLU A 573 -42.96 -6.89 -6.43
CA GLU A 573 -44.10 -7.82 -6.49
C GLU A 573 -43.67 -9.18 -7.06
N ARG A 574 -42.91 -9.19 -8.16
CA ARG A 574 -42.41 -10.42 -8.78
C ARG A 574 -41.40 -11.14 -7.91
N VAL A 575 -40.48 -10.41 -7.28
CA VAL A 575 -39.44 -10.97 -6.40
C VAL A 575 -40.07 -11.59 -5.16
N ARG A 576 -41.06 -10.91 -4.53
CA ARG A 576 -41.79 -11.43 -3.38
C ARG A 576 -42.60 -12.69 -3.72
N ALA A 577 -43.04 -12.84 -4.97
CA ALA A 577 -43.75 -14.03 -5.44
C ALA A 577 -42.84 -15.23 -5.73
N LEU A 578 -41.50 -15.05 -5.74
CA LEU A 578 -40.57 -16.16 -6.02
C LEU A 578 -40.52 -17.16 -4.84
N PRO A 579 -40.52 -18.47 -5.11
CA PRO A 579 -40.35 -19.48 -4.08
C PRO A 579 -38.95 -19.33 -3.44
N GLY A 580 -38.91 -19.25 -2.11
CA GLY A 580 -37.67 -19.05 -1.36
C GLY A 580 -37.32 -17.59 -1.06
N VAL A 581 -38.20 -16.64 -1.36
CA VAL A 581 -38.13 -15.27 -0.86
C VAL A 581 -39.06 -15.14 0.36
N GLN A 582 -38.54 -14.64 1.49
CA GLN A 582 -39.33 -14.33 2.68
C GLN A 582 -39.87 -12.90 2.65
N SER A 583 -39.01 -11.95 2.29
CA SER A 583 -39.36 -10.54 2.18
C SER A 583 -38.39 -9.83 1.23
N ALA A 584 -38.83 -8.72 0.64
CA ALA A 584 -37.99 -7.90 -0.23
C ALA A 584 -38.37 -6.43 -0.11
N THR A 585 -37.37 -5.56 -0.16
CA THR A 585 -37.51 -4.11 0.04
C THR A 585 -36.49 -3.31 -0.76
N LEU A 586 -36.68 -2.00 -0.84
CA LEU A 586 -35.73 -1.07 -1.46
C LEU A 586 -34.88 -0.38 -0.41
N GLU A 587 -33.68 0.04 -0.82
CA GLU A 587 -32.80 0.89 -0.04
C GLU A 587 -32.07 1.88 -0.96
N GLY A 588 -31.83 3.09 -0.46
CA GLY A 588 -30.98 4.06 -1.14
C GLY A 588 -29.51 3.66 -1.05
N VAL A 589 -29.00 3.57 0.18
CA VAL A 589 -27.61 3.19 0.47
C VAL A 589 -27.58 1.93 1.31
N ARG A 590 -26.84 0.93 0.82
CA ARG A 590 -26.63 -0.34 1.52
C ARG A 590 -25.56 -0.24 2.60
N PRO A 591 -25.77 -0.82 3.79
CA PRO A 591 -24.73 -0.91 4.82
C PRO A 591 -23.42 -1.51 4.30
N PHE A 592 -22.30 -0.95 4.75
CA PHE A 592 -20.95 -1.32 4.34
C PHE A 592 -20.67 -1.20 2.82
N SER A 593 -21.47 -0.42 2.08
CA SER A 593 -21.01 0.05 0.76
C SER A 593 -20.05 1.22 0.89
N TYR A 594 -19.37 1.48 -0.22
CA TYR A 594 -18.56 2.67 -0.39
C TYR A 594 -19.41 3.94 -0.64
N ALA A 595 -20.71 3.81 -0.92
CA ALA A 595 -21.57 4.97 -1.12
C ALA A 595 -21.77 5.71 0.20
N ASP A 596 -21.60 7.03 0.17
CA ASP A 596 -21.83 7.88 1.33
C ASP A 596 -23.34 8.02 1.60
N TYR A 597 -23.70 7.97 2.88
CA TYR A 597 -25.04 8.35 3.30
C TYR A 597 -25.22 9.86 3.11
N SER A 598 -26.44 10.25 2.74
CA SER A 598 -26.77 11.67 2.71
C SER A 598 -26.78 12.22 4.13
N SER A 599 -26.21 13.41 4.31
CA SER A 599 -26.32 14.17 5.56
C SER A 599 -27.16 15.41 5.31
N ALA A 600 -27.94 15.83 6.32
CA ALA A 600 -28.73 17.05 6.21
C ALA A 600 -28.73 17.85 7.52
N PRO A 601 -28.70 19.20 7.46
CA PRO A 601 -29.01 20.04 8.60
C PRO A 601 -30.42 19.75 9.12
N LEU A 602 -30.56 19.69 10.44
CA LEU A 602 -31.81 19.41 11.12
C LEU A 602 -32.22 20.59 11.99
N GLU A 603 -33.52 20.89 12.02
CA GLU A 603 -34.12 21.60 13.15
C GLU A 603 -34.97 20.61 13.94
N ILE A 604 -34.76 20.54 15.25
CA ILE A 604 -35.46 19.59 16.12
C ILE A 604 -36.41 20.38 17.01
N GLU A 605 -37.68 19.96 17.04
CA GLU A 605 -38.70 20.62 17.84
C GLU A 605 -38.32 20.60 19.33
N GLY A 606 -38.23 21.79 19.93
CA GLY A 606 -37.88 21.94 21.34
C GLY A 606 -36.40 21.76 21.69
N TYR A 607 -35.51 21.59 20.70
CA TYR A 607 -34.06 21.50 20.92
C TYR A 607 -33.36 22.76 20.39
N GLN A 608 -32.71 23.50 21.30
CA GLN A 608 -31.88 24.65 20.93
C GLN A 608 -30.41 24.24 20.94
N PRO A 609 -29.76 24.13 19.77
CA PRO A 609 -28.35 23.75 19.72
C PRO A 609 -27.47 24.83 20.37
N PRO A 610 -26.44 24.45 21.13
CA PRO A 610 -25.38 25.36 21.53
C PRO A 610 -24.77 26.07 20.31
N ARG A 611 -24.23 27.28 20.48
CA ARG A 611 -23.62 28.05 19.37
C ARG A 611 -22.54 27.29 18.58
N ASN A 612 -21.92 26.29 19.20
CA ASN A 612 -20.84 25.48 18.64
C ASN A 612 -21.29 24.13 18.07
N GLU A 613 -22.58 23.82 18.06
CA GLU A 613 -23.12 22.59 17.50
C GLU A 613 -23.92 22.87 16.22
N GLN A 614 -23.57 22.18 15.14
CA GLN A 614 -24.43 22.07 13.97
C GLN A 614 -25.24 20.77 14.11
N VAL A 615 -26.57 20.90 14.17
CA VAL A 615 -27.45 19.73 14.24
C VAL A 615 -27.55 19.15 12.85
N ALA A 616 -26.89 18.02 12.63
CA ALA A 616 -26.96 17.25 11.41
C ALA A 616 -26.93 15.76 11.75
N ALA A 617 -27.59 14.95 10.93
CA ALA A 617 -27.48 13.51 11.01
C ALA A 617 -27.48 12.91 9.61
N ASP A 618 -26.82 11.77 9.49
CA ASP A 618 -26.89 10.96 8.28
C ASP A 618 -28.24 10.26 8.21
N TYR A 619 -28.69 10.02 6.99
CA TYR A 619 -29.93 9.31 6.73
C TYR A 619 -29.89 8.41 5.52
N ASN A 620 -30.82 7.45 5.51
CA ASN A 620 -31.06 6.55 4.40
C ASN A 620 -32.52 6.56 3.98
N GLN A 621 -32.78 6.43 2.69
CA GLN A 621 -34.11 6.17 2.17
C GLN A 621 -34.34 4.66 2.20
N VAL A 622 -35.39 4.21 2.88
CA VAL A 622 -35.70 2.78 2.98
C VAL A 622 -37.15 2.48 2.62
N GLY A 623 -37.36 1.32 2.02
CA GLY A 623 -38.69 0.83 1.66
C GLY A 623 -39.48 0.32 2.86
N GLU A 624 -40.73 -0.05 2.59
CA GLU A 624 -41.54 -0.86 3.51
C GLU A 624 -40.83 -2.19 3.85
N GLU A 625 -41.03 -2.70 5.06
CA GLU A 625 -40.42 -3.95 5.55
C GLU A 625 -38.87 -3.95 5.56
N TYR A 626 -38.20 -2.81 5.40
CA TYR A 626 -36.74 -2.74 5.42
C TYR A 626 -36.15 -3.29 6.72
N PHE A 627 -36.67 -2.85 7.86
CA PHE A 627 -36.17 -3.21 9.18
C PHE A 627 -36.41 -4.70 9.46
N ALA A 628 -37.57 -5.23 9.09
CA ALA A 628 -37.84 -6.67 9.14
C ALA A 628 -36.94 -7.49 8.19
N THR A 629 -36.75 -7.02 6.95
CA THR A 629 -35.99 -7.71 5.90
C THR A 629 -34.49 -7.73 6.20
N ILE A 630 -33.91 -6.64 6.69
CA ILE A 630 -32.50 -6.60 7.05
C ILE A 630 -32.27 -7.08 8.50
N GLY A 631 -33.31 -7.08 9.34
CA GLY A 631 -33.29 -7.59 10.71
C GLY A 631 -32.82 -6.57 11.75
N ILE A 632 -33.12 -5.28 11.53
CA ILE A 632 -32.94 -4.23 12.55
C ILE A 632 -34.23 -4.16 13.38
N PRO A 633 -34.19 -4.38 14.70
CA PRO A 633 -35.39 -4.27 15.53
C PRO A 633 -35.91 -2.84 15.65
N ILE A 634 -37.24 -2.67 15.60
CA ILE A 634 -37.91 -1.43 16.05
C ILE A 634 -38.13 -1.53 17.56
N VAL A 635 -37.63 -0.54 18.29
CA VAL A 635 -37.63 -0.45 19.76
C VAL A 635 -38.91 0.21 20.26
N ALA A 636 -39.40 1.23 19.55
CA ALA A 636 -40.63 1.95 19.88
C ALA A 636 -41.35 2.42 18.61
N GLY A 637 -42.67 2.60 18.69
CA GLY A 637 -43.49 3.04 17.57
C GLY A 637 -43.69 1.96 16.50
N ARG A 638 -43.71 2.36 15.22
CA ARG A 638 -43.99 1.48 14.08
C ARG A 638 -42.94 1.61 12.97
N GLU A 639 -42.92 0.62 12.09
CA GLU A 639 -42.17 0.66 10.83
C GLU A 639 -42.94 1.47 9.75
N PHE A 640 -42.26 1.78 8.64
CA PHE A 640 -42.88 2.32 7.43
C PHE A 640 -43.85 1.32 6.80
N THR A 641 -44.96 1.85 6.32
CA THR A 641 -46.04 1.10 5.67
C THR A 641 -46.25 1.62 4.25
N ARG A 642 -47.01 0.87 3.45
CA ARG A 642 -47.39 1.29 2.09
C ARG A 642 -48.15 2.62 2.05
N ASN A 643 -48.82 2.98 3.15
CA ASN A 643 -49.60 4.21 3.28
C ASN A 643 -48.72 5.45 3.54
N ASP A 644 -47.44 5.28 3.88
CA ASP A 644 -46.50 6.40 4.04
C ASP A 644 -45.97 6.84 2.67
N ASP A 645 -46.89 7.27 1.79
CA ASP A 645 -46.62 7.70 0.42
C ASP A 645 -46.55 9.23 0.30
N GLU A 646 -46.40 9.73 -0.94
CA GLU A 646 -46.28 11.16 -1.25
C GLU A 646 -47.49 12.00 -0.86
N ASN A 647 -48.66 11.36 -0.64
CA ASN A 647 -49.90 12.02 -0.24
C ASN A 647 -50.12 12.02 1.28
N ALA A 648 -49.34 11.23 2.01
CA ALA A 648 -49.39 11.17 3.47
C ALA A 648 -48.50 12.25 4.12
N PRO A 649 -48.74 12.59 5.40
CA PRO A 649 -47.82 13.43 6.16
C PRO A 649 -46.39 12.87 6.10
N PRO A 650 -45.36 13.72 6.00
CA PRO A 650 -43.97 13.27 6.01
C PRO A 650 -43.60 12.60 7.34
N VAL A 651 -42.96 11.42 7.27
CA VAL A 651 -42.61 10.62 8.45
C VAL A 651 -41.14 10.19 8.45
N ALA A 652 -40.58 9.97 9.63
CA ALA A 652 -39.22 9.50 9.83
C ALA A 652 -39.13 8.44 10.94
N ILE A 653 -38.10 7.61 10.88
CA ILE A 653 -37.71 6.68 11.96
C ILE A 653 -36.30 7.06 12.41
N VAL A 654 -36.07 7.25 13.70
CA VAL A 654 -34.75 7.61 14.24
C VAL A 654 -34.09 6.41 14.90
N ASN A 655 -32.76 6.39 15.05
CA ASN A 655 -32.12 5.36 15.85
C ASN A 655 -32.08 5.72 17.36
N GLU A 656 -31.81 4.71 18.20
CA GLU A 656 -31.67 4.89 19.66
C GLU A 656 -30.66 5.99 20.04
N MET A 657 -29.54 6.10 19.31
CA MET A 657 -28.51 7.12 19.58
C MET A 657 -29.04 8.53 19.34
N MET A 658 -29.76 8.74 18.24
CA MET A 658 -30.38 10.03 17.95
C MET A 658 -31.50 10.37 18.95
N ALA A 659 -32.31 9.39 19.31
CA ALA A 659 -33.33 9.51 20.35
C ALA A 659 -32.71 9.94 21.69
N ALA A 660 -31.65 9.25 22.14
CA ALA A 660 -30.96 9.54 23.40
C ALA A 660 -30.28 10.93 23.40
N LYS A 661 -29.73 11.36 22.26
CA LYS A 661 -29.03 12.64 22.14
C LYS A 661 -29.98 13.84 22.17
N TYR A 662 -31.07 13.80 21.40
CA TYR A 662 -31.93 14.97 21.18
C TYR A 662 -33.21 14.97 22.02
N TRP A 663 -33.67 13.81 22.49
CA TRP A 663 -34.84 13.68 23.36
C TRP A 663 -34.51 12.93 24.66
N PRO A 664 -33.54 13.41 25.47
CA PRO A 664 -33.15 12.72 26.71
C PRO A 664 -34.33 12.66 27.69
N GLY A 665 -34.73 11.43 28.05
CA GLY A 665 -35.83 11.18 28.99
C GLY A 665 -37.24 11.49 28.46
N LYS A 666 -37.41 11.73 27.15
CA LYS A 666 -38.71 11.93 26.49
C LYS A 666 -38.95 10.82 25.46
N ASP A 667 -40.22 10.54 25.17
CA ASP A 667 -40.57 9.68 24.04
C ASP A 667 -40.37 10.47 22.73
N PRO A 668 -39.47 10.03 21.83
CA PRO A 668 -39.28 10.67 20.55
C PRO A 668 -40.44 10.40 19.57
N VAL A 669 -41.26 9.38 19.79
CA VAL A 669 -42.39 9.07 18.90
C VAL A 669 -43.45 10.17 19.01
N GLY A 670 -43.93 10.66 17.86
CA GLY A 670 -44.85 11.80 17.75
C GLY A 670 -44.18 13.18 17.78
N GLN A 671 -42.88 13.26 18.09
CA GLN A 671 -42.11 14.50 17.96
C GLN A 671 -41.79 14.80 16.49
N ARG A 672 -41.40 16.04 16.20
CA ARG A 672 -41.07 16.46 14.84
C ARG A 672 -39.62 16.90 14.69
N LEU A 673 -39.09 16.60 13.51
CA LEU A 673 -37.81 17.11 13.04
C LEU A 673 -37.99 17.71 11.65
N LYS A 674 -37.22 18.74 11.32
CA LYS A 674 -37.29 19.45 10.04
C LYS A 674 -36.02 19.16 9.25
N VAL A 675 -36.20 18.75 7.99
CA VAL A 675 -35.11 18.52 7.02
C VAL A 675 -35.44 19.26 5.74
N LYS A 676 -34.52 20.10 5.23
CA LYS A 676 -34.68 20.84 3.97
C LYS A 676 -36.07 21.50 3.85
N ASP A 677 -36.48 22.20 4.92
CA ASP A 677 -37.77 22.89 5.06
C ASP A 677 -39.04 22.03 5.21
N LYS A 678 -38.91 20.72 5.34
CA LYS A 678 -40.04 19.81 5.58
C LYS A 678 -40.02 19.27 7.00
N TRP A 679 -41.09 19.53 7.74
CA TRP A 679 -41.34 18.88 9.03
C TRP A 679 -41.79 17.44 8.81
N MET A 680 -41.13 16.52 9.51
CA MET A 680 -41.41 15.09 9.53
C MET A 680 -41.75 14.65 10.96
N GLU A 681 -42.79 13.86 11.10
CA GLU A 681 -43.17 13.22 12.36
C GLU A 681 -42.38 11.94 12.57
N ILE A 682 -41.85 11.75 13.79
CA ILE A 682 -41.13 10.54 14.16
C ILE A 682 -42.16 9.46 14.50
N VAL A 683 -42.24 8.41 13.68
CA VAL A 683 -43.22 7.33 13.86
C VAL A 683 -42.64 6.08 14.53
N GLY A 684 -41.31 6.02 14.67
CA GLY A 684 -40.65 4.89 15.31
C GLY A 684 -39.19 5.15 15.67
N VAL A 685 -38.66 4.26 16.51
CA VAL A 685 -37.26 4.23 16.94
C VAL A 685 -36.66 2.87 16.58
N ALA A 686 -35.62 2.86 15.76
CA ALA A 686 -34.87 1.65 15.40
C ALA A 686 -33.66 1.43 16.31
N LYS A 687 -33.28 0.17 16.51
CA LYS A 687 -32.05 -0.18 17.22
C LYS A 687 -30.83 0.39 16.49
N ASN A 688 -29.79 0.74 17.23
CA ASN A 688 -28.53 1.17 16.63
C ASN A 688 -27.91 0.08 15.74
N ALA A 689 -27.43 0.48 14.58
CA ALA A 689 -26.72 -0.37 13.62
C ALA A 689 -25.40 0.32 13.19
N HIS A 690 -24.48 -0.48 12.64
CA HIS A 690 -23.23 -0.02 12.06
C HIS A 690 -23.37 0.15 10.54
N TYR A 691 -23.22 1.36 10.04
CA TYR A 691 -23.55 1.74 8.67
C TYR A 691 -22.35 1.73 7.73
N ARG A 692 -21.18 2.22 8.16
CA ARG A 692 -19.98 2.39 7.33
C ARG A 692 -18.94 1.33 7.60
N THR A 693 -18.67 1.03 8.88
CA THR A 693 -17.70 0.00 9.28
C THR A 693 -18.19 -0.80 10.46
N LYS A 694 -17.75 -2.06 10.60
CA LYS A 694 -18.10 -2.89 11.76
C LYS A 694 -17.59 -2.36 13.11
N LEU A 695 -16.62 -1.44 13.09
CA LEU A 695 -15.93 -0.91 14.26
C LEU A 695 -16.31 0.54 14.56
N GLU A 696 -17.30 1.09 13.87
CA GLU A 696 -17.73 2.46 14.14
C GLU A 696 -18.44 2.55 15.48
N GLN A 697 -18.42 3.74 16.06
CA GLN A 697 -19.28 4.03 17.20
C GLN A 697 -20.68 4.39 16.69
N PRO A 698 -21.75 4.06 17.45
CA PRO A 698 -23.09 4.49 17.08
C PRO A 698 -23.18 6.00 16.94
N THR A 699 -23.66 6.47 15.80
CA THR A 699 -23.89 7.88 15.49
C THR A 699 -25.39 8.17 15.39
N PRO A 700 -25.83 9.42 15.59
CA PRO A 700 -27.21 9.81 15.30
C PRO A 700 -27.55 9.55 13.84
N PHE A 701 -28.63 8.80 13.60
CA PHE A 701 -29.04 8.39 12.25
C PHE A 701 -30.56 8.33 12.16
N PHE A 702 -31.12 8.69 11.00
CA PHE A 702 -32.55 8.55 10.74
C PHE A 702 -32.84 7.94 9.37
N TYR A 703 -34.07 7.47 9.20
CA TYR A 703 -34.55 6.83 8.00
C TYR A 703 -35.78 7.58 7.50
N VAL A 704 -35.94 7.64 6.19
CA VAL A 704 -37.11 8.22 5.52
C VAL A 704 -37.69 7.24 4.51
N PRO A 705 -39.00 7.23 4.26
CA PRO A 705 -39.61 6.27 3.36
C PRO A 705 -39.26 6.58 1.90
N VAL A 706 -38.87 5.54 1.14
CA VAL A 706 -38.55 5.63 -0.30
C VAL A 706 -39.73 6.19 -1.11
N ARG A 707 -40.98 5.90 -0.73
CA ARG A 707 -42.16 6.42 -1.45
C ARG A 707 -42.23 7.95 -1.39
N GLN A 708 -41.79 8.60 -0.31
CA GLN A 708 -41.77 10.06 -0.19
C GLN A 708 -40.47 10.69 -0.71
N ASN A 709 -39.38 9.91 -0.81
CA ASN A 709 -38.02 10.37 -1.12
C ASN A 709 -37.37 9.52 -2.21
N PHE A 710 -38.12 9.22 -3.28
CA PHE A 710 -37.71 8.26 -4.29
C PHE A 710 -36.48 8.72 -5.08
N LEU A 711 -35.48 7.85 -5.20
CA LEU A 711 -34.33 8.01 -6.10
C LEU A 711 -34.44 7.05 -7.28
N VAL A 712 -33.94 7.41 -8.47
CA VAL A 712 -33.96 6.49 -9.63
C VAL A 712 -33.07 5.27 -9.40
N GLN A 713 -31.99 5.45 -8.65
CA GLN A 713 -31.04 4.41 -8.31
C GLN A 713 -31.31 3.93 -6.89
N ASN A 714 -31.94 2.77 -6.76
CA ASN A 714 -32.09 2.06 -5.48
C ASN A 714 -31.48 0.66 -5.58
N GLY A 715 -30.87 0.23 -4.47
CA GLY A 715 -30.64 -1.17 -4.19
C GLY A 715 -31.93 -1.86 -3.78
N PHE A 716 -31.95 -3.19 -3.85
CA PHE A 716 -32.99 -3.98 -3.23
C PHE A 716 -32.38 -5.13 -2.45
N ILE A 717 -32.99 -5.37 -1.29
CA ILE A 717 -32.59 -6.41 -0.36
C ILE A 717 -33.66 -7.48 -0.38
N ILE A 718 -33.23 -8.74 -0.41
CA ILE A 718 -34.08 -9.92 -0.41
C ILE A 718 -33.66 -10.81 0.76
N ARG A 719 -34.61 -11.14 1.64
CA ARG A 719 -34.40 -12.15 2.68
C ARG A 719 -34.81 -13.53 2.18
N THR A 720 -33.98 -14.53 2.42
CA THR A 720 -34.23 -15.94 2.08
C THR A 720 -34.37 -16.79 3.34
N PRO A 721 -35.07 -17.93 3.30
CA PRO A 721 -35.22 -18.83 4.45
C PRO A 721 -33.96 -19.64 4.76
N SER A 722 -33.08 -19.84 3.77
CA SER A 722 -31.83 -20.60 3.89
C SER A 722 -30.65 -19.82 3.31
N VAL A 723 -29.43 -20.22 3.71
CA VAL A 723 -28.18 -19.62 3.19
C VAL A 723 -28.11 -19.88 1.70
N CYS A 724 -28.24 -18.83 0.90
CA CYS A 724 -28.06 -18.94 -0.54
C CYS A 724 -26.59 -19.28 -0.84
N SER A 725 -26.34 -20.51 -1.29
CA SER A 725 -25.10 -20.86 -1.96
C SER A 725 -25.00 -20.02 -3.24
N SER A 726 -23.87 -19.34 -3.43
CA SER A 726 -23.63 -18.40 -4.55
C SER A 726 -23.78 -18.99 -5.96
N LYS A 727 -24.06 -20.30 -6.08
CA LYS A 727 -24.28 -20.99 -7.35
C LYS A 727 -25.74 -21.08 -7.80
N SER A 728 -26.72 -20.70 -6.99
CA SER A 728 -28.14 -20.99 -7.30
C SER A 728 -28.94 -19.85 -7.94
N ILE A 729 -28.33 -18.68 -8.19
CA ILE A 729 -29.03 -17.51 -8.79
C ILE A 729 -28.28 -16.98 -10.03
N ALA A 730 -27.55 -17.85 -10.74
CA ALA A 730 -26.94 -17.52 -12.03
C ALA A 730 -27.74 -18.13 -13.19
#